data_AF-M4CL58-F1
#
_entry.id   AF-M4CL58-F1
#
_cell.length_a   1.000
_cell.length_b   1.000
_cell.length_c   1.000
_cell.angle_alpha   90.00
_cell.angle_beta   90.00
_cell.angle_gamma   90.00
#
_symmetry.space_group_name_H-M   'P 1'
#
loop_
_entity.id
_entity.type
_entity.pdbx_description
1 polymer ?
#
loop_
_entity_poly.entity_id
_entity_poly.type
_entity_poly.pdbx_seq_one_letter_code
_entity_poly.pdbx_strand_id
1 'polypeptide(L)'
;MQKLLGASEEDEEEEMDADVKEEDDGNRGSHAASGSSNDEFMFHQSSMQDQVDTPGGSRRSRPVEEKERTKLRERHRRAITARILGGLRRHGNYNLRVRADINDVIAALAREAGWVVLPDGTTFPSKSQGTKPPAVVGGSSASHQSSPPALRGGSLSGHRSPTELNTCRMKGVFAPTTPSPYDVQSSELVGSLNKADGLIGCPVDVINSKQILEIPPNLTEQDFSGTPYVPVYVMLPLGVINMKCELADRDGLLKHLRILKSIQVDGVKVDCWWGIAECHSPQEYNWNGYRQLFQIVRDLNLKIQVLMSFHECGGNVGDDVCIPLPHWVAEIGRTNPDIYFTDREGRRNPECLSWGIDKERVLRGRTALEVYFDYMRSFRIELGEFVEDGVISMVEIGLGPCGELRYPSCPIKHGWRYPGVGEFQCYDKYLLKSLRKAAESRGHPFWARGPENAGSYNSQPQGTGFFCDGGDYDGLYGRFFLKWYSQVLIDHADKVLSLAKLVFDTSCIAAKLPDVHWWYRTASHAAELTAGFYNPSNRDGYAEIASTLKKHGAALSFVSGEVQVLNRPDDFSGALGEPEAVAWQVLNAAWDTDTPIARENSLPCHDRVGFNKMLESVKFPNDPDRRHLSSFAYSRLVPALMEGHNLVEFDRFVKKLHGEAVMDHQHHHQQV
;
A
#
# COMPACT_ATOMS: atom_id res chain seq x y z
N MET A 1 36.21 -43.23 -21.73
CA MET A 1 35.65 -43.61 -23.05
C MET A 1 34.65 -42.52 -23.41
N GLN A 2 34.96 -41.64 -24.39
CA GLN A 2 34.66 -41.80 -25.83
C GLN A 2 33.21 -41.33 -26.12
N LYS A 3 32.93 -40.06 -26.45
CA LYS A 3 33.33 -39.17 -27.58
C LYS A 3 32.49 -39.38 -28.86
N LEU A 4 31.67 -38.38 -29.20
CA LEU A 4 31.06 -37.96 -30.50
C LEU A 4 30.29 -36.64 -30.16
N LEU A 5 30.52 -35.42 -30.70
CA LEU A 5 30.66 -34.90 -32.09
C LEU A 5 29.36 -35.12 -32.91
N GLY A 6 28.72 -34.11 -33.52
CA GLY A 6 28.98 -32.65 -33.62
C GLY A 6 27.89 -31.93 -34.48
N ALA A 7 28.22 -30.74 -35.02
CA ALA A 7 27.40 -29.78 -35.80
C ALA A 7 26.42 -28.88 -34.97
N SER A 8 26.31 -27.54 -35.09
CA SER A 8 26.70 -26.47 -36.05
C SER A 8 25.63 -26.06 -37.10
N GLU A 9 24.99 -24.92 -36.84
CA GLU A 9 24.16 -24.00 -37.67
C GLU A 9 23.66 -22.96 -36.61
N GLU A 10 23.90 -21.64 -36.62
CA GLU A 10 24.04 -20.58 -37.65
C GLU A 10 22.77 -20.35 -38.49
N ASP A 11 21.90 -19.48 -37.97
CA ASP A 11 20.79 -18.73 -38.61
C ASP A 11 20.67 -17.41 -37.81
N GLU A 12 21.37 -16.32 -38.18
CA GLU A 12 21.01 -15.28 -39.17
C GLU A 12 19.73 -14.48 -38.84
N GLU A 13 19.93 -13.19 -38.56
CA GLU A 13 18.90 -12.18 -38.30
C GLU A 13 18.41 -11.56 -39.63
N GLU A 14 17.19 -11.86 -40.08
CA GLU A 14 16.58 -11.14 -41.23
C GLU A 14 15.85 -9.87 -40.78
N GLU A 15 16.58 -8.74 -40.83
CA GLU A 15 16.03 -7.38 -40.74
C GLU A 15 15.30 -7.03 -42.05
N MET A 16 13.96 -7.10 -42.05
CA MET A 16 13.15 -6.72 -43.22
C MET A 16 13.01 -5.19 -43.35
N ASP A 17 14.01 -4.57 -43.96
CA ASP A 17 13.91 -3.22 -44.50
C ASP A 17 12.91 -3.18 -45.66
N ALA A 18 11.94 -2.27 -45.59
CA ALA A 18 10.90 -2.09 -46.60
C ALA A 18 10.93 -0.68 -47.18
N ASP A 19 11.68 -0.53 -48.29
CA ASP A 19 11.73 0.66 -49.14
C ASP A 19 10.33 1.23 -49.42
N VAL A 20 10.09 2.47 -48.96
CA VAL A 20 8.95 3.27 -49.41
C VAL A 20 9.45 4.27 -50.44
N LYS A 21 9.15 3.97 -51.71
CA LYS A 21 9.34 4.91 -52.82
C LYS A 21 8.62 6.24 -52.52
N GLU A 22 9.36 7.34 -52.57
CA GLU A 22 8.74 8.66 -52.73
C GLU A 22 8.28 8.84 -54.18
N GLU A 23 7.04 9.31 -54.36
CA GLU A 23 6.54 9.75 -55.66
C GLU A 23 6.75 11.27 -55.79
N ASP A 24 7.44 11.64 -56.87
CA ASP A 24 7.72 13.01 -57.31
C ASP A 24 6.43 13.69 -57.78
N ASP A 25 6.09 14.85 -57.21
CA ASP A 25 5.00 15.71 -57.68
C ASP A 25 5.53 17.14 -57.80
N GLY A 26 6.11 17.43 -58.97
CA GLY A 26 6.90 18.63 -59.20
C GLY A 26 6.08 19.92 -59.33
N ASN A 27 6.65 21.04 -58.89
CA ASN A 27 6.21 22.36 -59.34
C ASN A 27 7.38 23.23 -59.81
N ARG A 28 7.25 23.79 -61.02
CA ARG A 28 8.29 24.63 -61.65
C ARG A 28 8.23 26.07 -61.15
N GLY A 29 9.29 26.48 -60.48
CA GLY A 29 10.15 27.60 -60.90
C GLY A 29 9.61 29.04 -60.88
N SER A 30 10.34 29.89 -60.15
CA SER A 30 10.76 31.21 -60.65
C SER A 30 12.09 31.64 -60.00
N HIS A 31 12.97 32.30 -60.77
CA HIS A 31 14.34 32.65 -60.37
C HIS A 31 14.47 34.11 -59.89
N ALA A 32 15.29 34.35 -58.85
CA ALA A 32 16.27 35.45 -58.72
C ALA A 32 16.92 35.33 -57.32
N ALA A 33 18.19 34.94 -57.14
CA ALA A 33 19.45 35.61 -57.48
C ALA A 33 19.99 36.56 -56.38
N SER A 34 21.08 36.11 -55.74
CA SER A 34 22.21 36.88 -55.17
C SER A 34 21.99 38.09 -54.23
N GLY A 35 22.65 38.09 -53.08
CA GLY A 35 22.93 39.29 -52.29
C GLY A 35 23.66 38.99 -50.97
N SER A 36 24.86 39.55 -50.79
CA SER A 36 25.66 39.45 -49.56
C SER A 36 25.67 40.77 -48.78
N SER A 37 26.14 40.70 -47.53
CA SER A 37 26.59 41.79 -46.64
C SER A 37 25.55 42.52 -45.76
N ASN A 38 25.85 42.46 -44.46
CA ASN A 38 25.90 43.52 -43.43
C ASN A 38 25.30 44.90 -43.78
N ASP A 39 24.51 45.48 -42.86
CA ASP A 39 25.08 46.40 -41.87
C ASP A 39 24.12 46.72 -40.70
N GLU A 40 24.68 47.29 -39.63
CA GLU A 40 23.93 47.86 -38.49
C GLU A 40 23.15 49.13 -38.88
N PHE A 41 22.07 49.47 -38.15
CA PHE A 41 21.98 50.69 -37.31
C PHE A 41 20.59 50.92 -36.69
N MET A 42 20.56 50.94 -35.34
CA MET A 42 19.85 51.87 -34.44
C MET A 42 18.52 52.60 -34.81
N PHE A 43 17.63 52.64 -33.80
CA PHE A 43 16.63 53.68 -33.47
C PHE A 43 15.50 54.03 -34.47
N HIS A 44 14.25 53.66 -34.11
CA HIS A 44 13.39 54.68 -33.47
C HIS A 44 12.26 54.10 -32.60
N GLN A 45 11.91 54.86 -31.57
CA GLN A 45 10.79 54.63 -30.67
C GLN A 45 9.62 55.54 -31.10
N SER A 46 8.41 55.00 -31.23
CA SER A 46 7.20 55.82 -31.33
C SER A 46 6.04 55.16 -30.61
N SER A 47 5.71 55.71 -29.46
CA SER A 47 4.46 55.43 -28.74
C SER A 47 3.29 56.07 -29.49
N MET A 48 2.22 55.32 -29.71
CA MET A 48 0.87 55.88 -29.66
C MET A 48 -0.07 54.94 -28.90
N GLN A 49 -1.00 55.56 -28.19
CA GLN A 49 -1.84 54.96 -27.18
C GLN A 49 -3.23 55.53 -27.41
N ASP A 50 -4.23 54.69 -27.70
CA ASP A 50 -5.62 55.05 -27.46
C ASP A 50 -6.53 53.83 -27.31
N GLN A 51 -7.75 54.07 -26.83
CA GLN A 51 -8.51 53.14 -26.00
C GLN A 51 -9.55 52.25 -26.70
N VAL A 52 -9.73 51.05 -26.12
CA VAL A 52 -11.00 50.32 -25.85
C VAL A 52 -12.04 50.21 -26.98
N ASP A 53 -12.27 48.97 -27.43
CA ASP A 53 -13.63 48.38 -27.46
C ASP A 53 -13.61 46.84 -27.54
N THR A 54 -14.67 46.19 -27.03
CA THR A 54 -14.93 44.73 -27.03
C THR A 54 -16.45 44.58 -26.94
N PRO A 55 -17.16 43.58 -27.53
CA PRO A 55 -16.71 42.23 -27.87
C PRO A 55 -17.13 41.65 -29.24
N GLY A 56 -16.42 40.61 -29.70
CA GLY A 56 -16.85 39.81 -30.87
C GLY A 56 -15.97 38.58 -31.08
N GLY A 57 -16.51 37.38 -30.83
CA GLY A 57 -15.73 36.15 -30.79
C GLY A 57 -15.21 35.70 -32.17
N SER A 58 -13.88 35.64 -32.34
CA SER A 58 -13.24 34.95 -33.46
C SER A 58 -12.55 33.67 -32.98
N ARG A 59 -12.88 32.53 -33.58
CA ARG A 59 -12.27 31.24 -33.25
C ARG A 59 -10.78 31.29 -33.60
N ARG A 60 -9.89 31.27 -32.61
CA ARG A 60 -8.45 31.06 -32.85
C ARG A 60 -8.25 29.75 -33.61
N SER A 61 -7.80 29.85 -34.85
CA SER A 61 -7.36 28.69 -35.64
C SER A 61 -6.23 28.00 -34.88
N ARG A 62 -6.34 26.69 -34.67
CA ARG A 62 -5.21 25.89 -34.19
C ARG A 62 -4.06 25.95 -35.20
N PRO A 63 -2.78 25.87 -34.77
CA PRO A 63 -1.64 25.82 -35.67
C PRO A 63 -1.81 24.70 -36.71
N VAL A 64 -1.37 24.94 -37.94
CA VAL A 64 -1.52 23.99 -39.05
C VAL A 64 -0.87 22.65 -38.69
N GLU A 65 0.31 22.68 -38.08
CA GLU A 65 1.04 21.50 -37.58
C GLU A 65 0.24 20.69 -36.54
N GLU A 66 -0.48 21.32 -35.62
CA GLU A 66 -1.31 20.61 -34.62
C GLU A 66 -2.48 19.88 -35.30
N LYS A 67 -3.06 20.51 -36.33
CA LYS A 67 -4.12 19.92 -37.17
C LYS A 67 -3.57 18.73 -37.95
N GLU A 68 -2.32 18.77 -38.41
CA GLU A 68 -1.68 17.67 -39.13
C GLU A 68 -1.23 16.54 -38.21
N ARG A 69 -0.63 16.82 -37.04
CA ARG A 69 -0.39 15.81 -36.00
C ARG A 69 -1.70 15.11 -35.58
N THR A 70 -2.82 15.83 -35.54
CA THR A 70 -4.13 15.26 -35.24
C THR A 70 -4.67 14.39 -36.40
N LYS A 71 -4.52 14.81 -37.66
CA LYS A 71 -4.82 13.95 -38.83
C LYS A 71 -3.96 12.68 -38.83
N LEU A 72 -2.67 12.79 -38.50
CA LEU A 72 -1.72 11.67 -38.48
C LEU A 72 -2.09 10.65 -37.38
N ARG A 73 -2.36 11.12 -36.16
CA ARG A 73 -2.88 10.27 -35.06
C ARG A 73 -4.17 9.54 -35.46
N GLU A 74 -5.12 10.24 -36.10
CA GLU A 74 -6.39 9.64 -36.52
C GLU A 74 -6.22 8.64 -37.68
N ARG A 75 -5.29 8.89 -38.62
CA ARG A 75 -4.90 7.91 -39.66
C ARG A 75 -4.26 6.67 -39.04
N HIS A 76 -3.33 6.85 -38.11
CA HIS A 76 -2.64 5.76 -37.42
C HIS A 76 -3.61 4.91 -36.58
N ARG A 77 -4.51 5.55 -35.82
CA ARG A 77 -5.59 4.88 -35.08
C ARG A 77 -6.46 4.02 -36.00
N ARG A 78 -6.91 4.56 -37.14
CA ARG A 78 -7.70 3.82 -38.13
C ARG A 78 -6.92 2.66 -38.76
N ALA A 79 -5.62 2.82 -39.01
CA ALA A 79 -4.76 1.76 -39.54
C ALA A 79 -4.60 0.61 -38.54
N ILE A 80 -4.40 0.90 -37.24
CA ILE A 80 -4.37 -0.11 -36.18
C ILE A 80 -5.72 -0.85 -36.09
N THR A 81 -6.84 -0.13 -36.03
CA THR A 81 -8.18 -0.76 -36.00
C THR A 81 -8.41 -1.66 -37.22
N ALA A 82 -8.01 -1.23 -38.42
CA ALA A 82 -8.11 -2.04 -39.63
C ALA A 82 -7.23 -3.31 -39.58
N ARG A 83 -6.01 -3.24 -39.01
CA ARG A 83 -5.14 -4.40 -38.79
C ARG A 83 -5.74 -5.39 -37.80
N ILE A 84 -6.28 -4.91 -36.67
CA ILE A 84 -6.94 -5.76 -35.66
C ILE A 84 -8.16 -6.47 -36.25
N LEU A 85 -9.08 -5.74 -36.88
CA LEU A 85 -10.26 -6.33 -37.55
C LEU A 85 -9.88 -7.29 -38.68
N GLY A 86 -8.79 -7.01 -39.41
CA GLY A 86 -8.21 -7.89 -40.42
C GLY A 86 -7.56 -9.15 -39.85
N GLY A 87 -7.07 -9.11 -38.61
CA GLY A 87 -6.55 -10.26 -37.87
C GLY A 87 -7.69 -11.16 -37.35
N LEU A 88 -8.70 -10.57 -36.70
CA LEU A 88 -9.87 -11.29 -36.18
C LEU A 88 -10.61 -12.09 -37.27
N ARG A 89 -10.73 -11.54 -38.48
CA ARG A 89 -11.30 -12.25 -39.64
C ARG A 89 -10.44 -13.40 -40.18
N ARG A 90 -9.12 -13.28 -40.14
CA ARG A 90 -8.19 -14.28 -40.73
C ARG A 90 -7.77 -15.38 -39.77
N HIS A 91 -7.71 -15.08 -38.48
CA HIS A 91 -7.12 -15.98 -37.47
C HIS A 91 -8.05 -16.22 -36.26
N GLY A 92 -8.98 -15.32 -35.96
CA GLY A 92 -9.89 -15.43 -34.81
C GLY A 92 -11.22 -16.15 -35.08
N ASN A 93 -11.43 -16.70 -36.29
CA ASN A 93 -12.68 -17.36 -36.70
C ASN A 93 -13.96 -16.48 -36.63
N TYR A 94 -13.83 -15.17 -36.44
CA TYR A 94 -14.96 -14.24 -36.39
C TYR A 94 -15.42 -13.86 -37.80
N ASN A 95 -16.66 -14.22 -38.15
CA ASN A 95 -17.30 -13.86 -39.42
C ASN A 95 -17.75 -12.38 -39.43
N LEU A 96 -16.78 -11.46 -39.41
CA LEU A 96 -16.97 -10.01 -39.47
C LEU A 96 -16.96 -9.53 -40.92
N ARG A 97 -17.77 -8.51 -41.23
CA ARG A 97 -17.79 -7.88 -42.57
C ARG A 97 -16.46 -7.16 -42.84
N VAL A 98 -16.14 -6.93 -44.12
CA VAL A 98 -14.89 -6.24 -44.53
C VAL A 98 -14.77 -4.84 -43.92
N ARG A 99 -15.90 -4.13 -43.76
CA ARG A 99 -16.02 -2.83 -43.08
C ARG A 99 -16.77 -2.92 -41.74
N ALA A 100 -16.56 -4.01 -41.00
CA ALA A 100 -17.13 -4.15 -39.66
C ALA A 100 -16.72 -2.97 -38.75
N ASP A 101 -17.65 -2.52 -37.91
CA ASP A 101 -17.37 -1.54 -36.87
C ASP A 101 -17.14 -2.22 -35.50
N ILE A 102 -17.03 -1.44 -34.43
CA ILE A 102 -16.83 -1.97 -33.08
C ILE A 102 -18.06 -2.76 -32.55
N ASN A 103 -19.27 -2.41 -33.01
CA ASN A 103 -20.51 -3.07 -32.61
C ASN A 103 -20.63 -4.45 -33.27
N ASP A 104 -20.22 -4.59 -34.53
CA ASP A 104 -20.12 -5.90 -35.21
C ASP A 104 -19.19 -6.87 -34.44
N VAL A 105 -18.08 -6.37 -33.87
CA VAL A 105 -17.15 -7.18 -33.03
C VAL A 105 -17.79 -7.58 -31.72
N ILE A 106 -18.39 -6.63 -30.99
CA ILE A 106 -19.09 -6.89 -29.72
C ILE A 106 -20.23 -7.90 -29.93
N ALA A 107 -20.99 -7.76 -31.02
CA ALA A 107 -22.04 -8.70 -31.40
C ALA A 107 -21.51 -10.09 -31.78
N ALA A 108 -20.26 -10.22 -32.23
CA ALA A 108 -19.64 -11.52 -32.48
C ALA A 108 -19.15 -12.18 -31.19
N LEU A 109 -18.47 -11.42 -30.32
CA LEU A 109 -18.02 -11.87 -29.00
C LEU A 109 -19.18 -12.31 -28.10
N ALA A 110 -20.27 -11.54 -28.08
CA ALA A 110 -21.47 -11.90 -27.32
C ALA A 110 -22.08 -13.23 -27.79
N ARG A 111 -22.10 -13.49 -29.09
CA ARG A 111 -22.59 -14.78 -29.65
C ARG A 111 -21.68 -15.95 -29.29
N GLU A 112 -20.37 -15.75 -29.28
CA GLU A 112 -19.40 -16.75 -28.82
C GLU A 112 -19.57 -17.05 -27.32
N ALA A 113 -19.81 -16.02 -26.51
CA ALA A 113 -20.12 -16.13 -25.08
C ALA A 113 -21.54 -16.69 -24.78
N GLY A 114 -22.25 -17.23 -25.77
CA GLY A 114 -23.56 -17.88 -25.59
C GLY A 114 -24.77 -16.94 -25.51
N TRP A 115 -24.64 -15.67 -25.91
CA TRP A 115 -25.75 -14.73 -25.98
C TRP A 115 -26.41 -14.72 -27.36
N VAL A 116 -27.72 -14.59 -27.40
CA VAL A 116 -28.45 -14.30 -28.64
C VAL A 116 -28.38 -12.79 -28.87
N VAL A 117 -27.90 -12.40 -30.06
CA VAL A 117 -27.79 -11.00 -30.49
C VAL A 117 -28.69 -10.80 -31.70
N LEU A 118 -29.66 -9.90 -31.59
CA LEU A 118 -30.58 -9.56 -32.67
C LEU A 118 -29.98 -8.54 -33.65
N PRO A 119 -30.51 -8.42 -34.89
CA PRO A 119 -30.02 -7.47 -35.89
C PRO A 119 -30.15 -5.98 -35.51
N ASP A 120 -30.94 -5.66 -34.48
CA ASP A 120 -31.10 -4.32 -33.91
C ASP A 120 -30.09 -4.00 -32.80
N GLY A 121 -29.23 -4.96 -32.44
CA GLY A 121 -28.24 -4.85 -31.36
C GLY A 121 -28.73 -5.34 -29.99
N THR A 122 -29.98 -5.78 -29.85
CA THR A 122 -30.51 -6.29 -28.58
C THR A 122 -29.88 -7.64 -28.22
N THR A 123 -29.36 -7.79 -27.00
CA THR A 123 -28.70 -9.01 -26.52
C THR A 123 -29.43 -9.65 -25.35
N PHE A 124 -29.52 -10.98 -25.31
CA PHE A 124 -30.06 -11.73 -24.17
C PHE A 124 -29.42 -13.11 -24.01
N PRO A 125 -29.38 -13.69 -22.79
CA PRO A 125 -28.75 -15.00 -22.56
C PRO A 125 -29.49 -16.11 -23.30
N SER A 126 -28.76 -17.01 -23.97
CA SER A 126 -29.38 -18.23 -24.50
C SER A 126 -29.80 -19.13 -23.33
N LYS A 127 -31.11 -19.30 -23.14
CA LYS A 127 -31.64 -20.13 -22.05
C LYS A 127 -31.24 -21.59 -22.27
N SER A 128 -30.61 -22.18 -21.25
CA SER A 128 -30.32 -23.61 -21.20
C SER A 128 -31.61 -24.43 -21.37
N GLN A 129 -31.74 -25.12 -22.51
CA GLN A 129 -32.69 -26.23 -22.60
C GLN A 129 -32.11 -27.40 -21.82
N GLY A 130 -32.59 -27.59 -20.60
CA GLY A 130 -32.36 -28.82 -19.85
C GLY A 130 -32.84 -30.04 -20.66
N THR A 131 -32.12 -31.15 -20.49
CA THR A 131 -32.44 -32.45 -21.06
C THR A 131 -33.91 -32.82 -20.86
N LYS A 132 -34.63 -33.09 -21.95
CA LYS A 132 -35.93 -33.77 -21.92
C LYS A 132 -35.77 -35.24 -22.32
N PRO A 133 -36.29 -36.20 -21.54
CA PRO A 133 -36.64 -37.52 -22.07
C PRO A 133 -37.82 -37.42 -23.06
N PRO A 134 -38.04 -38.43 -23.92
CA PRO A 134 -38.84 -38.24 -25.13
C PRO A 134 -40.36 -38.25 -24.91
N ALA A 135 -41.02 -37.36 -25.67
CA ALA A 135 -42.42 -37.38 -26.14
C ALA A 135 -43.59 -37.57 -25.15
N VAL A 136 -44.59 -36.67 -25.24
CA VAL A 136 -45.99 -36.94 -25.65
C VAL A 136 -46.74 -35.59 -25.81
N VAL A 137 -47.89 -35.60 -26.49
CA VAL A 137 -48.55 -34.48 -27.17
C VAL A 137 -49.63 -33.77 -26.31
N GLY A 138 -49.73 -32.44 -26.44
CA GLY A 138 -51.02 -31.72 -26.47
C GLY A 138 -51.48 -30.93 -25.23
N GLY A 139 -52.19 -29.82 -25.47
CA GLY A 139 -53.07 -29.17 -24.48
C GLY A 139 -52.74 -27.70 -24.15
N SER A 140 -53.71 -26.80 -24.34
CA SER A 140 -53.61 -25.35 -24.13
C SER A 140 -54.11 -24.89 -22.75
N SER A 141 -53.80 -23.63 -22.40
CA SER A 141 -54.71 -22.62 -21.80
C SER A 141 -54.30 -21.94 -20.49
N ALA A 142 -54.09 -20.63 -20.64
CA ALA A 142 -53.96 -19.51 -19.72
C ALA A 142 -54.86 -19.43 -18.45
N SER A 143 -54.36 -18.72 -17.42
CA SER A 143 -54.83 -17.37 -16.98
C SER A 143 -55.10 -17.13 -15.48
N HIS A 144 -54.91 -15.87 -15.06
CA HIS A 144 -55.41 -15.11 -13.87
C HIS A 144 -55.19 -15.69 -12.44
N GLN A 145 -54.68 -15.00 -11.40
CA GLN A 145 -54.68 -13.61 -10.87
C GLN A 145 -55.49 -13.48 -9.55
N SER A 146 -55.02 -12.58 -8.69
CA SER A 146 -55.76 -11.82 -7.63
C SER A 146 -55.82 -12.33 -6.18
N SER A 147 -55.78 -11.33 -5.30
CA SER A 147 -55.80 -11.27 -3.82
C SER A 147 -56.64 -10.04 -3.40
N PRO A 148 -56.73 -9.56 -2.12
CA PRO A 148 -56.43 -10.15 -0.81
C PRO A 148 -57.74 -10.45 -0.03
N PRO A 149 -58.36 -9.68 0.92
CA PRO A 149 -58.00 -8.48 1.72
C PRO A 149 -57.82 -8.76 3.25
N ALA A 150 -58.09 -7.78 4.13
CA ALA A 150 -57.93 -7.81 5.61
C ALA A 150 -59.20 -7.34 6.37
N LEU A 151 -59.22 -7.40 7.72
CA LEU A 151 -60.20 -6.68 8.57
C LEU A 151 -59.69 -6.30 9.99
N ARG A 152 -60.45 -5.44 10.68
CA ARG A 152 -60.05 -4.60 11.85
C ARG A 152 -60.49 -5.15 13.23
N GLY A 153 -59.75 -4.75 14.28
CA GLY A 153 -60.29 -3.84 15.32
C GLY A 153 -60.67 -4.39 16.72
N GLY A 154 -60.35 -3.63 17.77
CA GLY A 154 -60.83 -3.83 19.15
C GLY A 154 -60.01 -3.04 20.20
N SER A 155 -60.67 -2.41 21.18
CA SER A 155 -60.06 -1.56 22.22
C SER A 155 -60.84 -1.67 23.54
N LEU A 156 -60.18 -1.53 24.71
CA LEU A 156 -60.66 -0.80 25.90
C LEU A 156 -59.66 -0.84 27.09
N SER A 157 -59.92 -0.03 28.12
CA SER A 157 -58.95 0.48 29.11
C SER A 157 -59.10 -0.04 30.56
N GLY A 158 -58.09 0.20 31.40
CA GLY A 158 -58.18 0.07 32.88
C GLY A 158 -56.98 0.65 33.63
N HIS A 159 -57.21 1.58 34.57
CA HIS A 159 -56.17 2.23 35.40
C HIS A 159 -55.81 1.44 36.68
N ARG A 160 -54.55 1.57 37.15
CA ARG A 160 -54.21 2.08 38.51
C ARG A 160 -52.70 2.23 38.75
N SER A 161 -52.32 3.33 39.39
CA SER A 161 -51.10 3.51 40.21
C SER A 161 -51.54 3.74 41.68
N PRO A 162 -50.64 3.73 42.70
CA PRO A 162 -49.84 4.94 43.04
C PRO A 162 -48.46 4.71 43.76
N THR A 163 -47.67 5.81 43.89
CA THR A 163 -46.67 6.25 44.93
C THR A 163 -45.97 5.28 45.91
N GLU A 164 -44.82 5.54 46.58
CA GLU A 164 -43.68 6.51 46.58
C GLU A 164 -42.64 6.01 47.64
N LEU A 165 -41.35 6.47 47.60
CA LEU A 165 -40.58 7.13 48.70
C LEU A 165 -39.02 7.03 48.57
N ASN A 166 -38.37 8.20 48.65
CA ASN A 166 -37.20 8.58 49.49
C ASN A 166 -35.93 7.68 49.58
N THR A 167 -34.77 8.08 49.03
CA THR A 167 -33.75 9.10 49.46
C THR A 167 -32.78 8.69 50.59
N CYS A 168 -31.47 8.92 50.39
CA CYS A 168 -30.53 9.33 51.44
C CYS A 168 -29.25 10.00 50.87
N ARG A 169 -28.61 10.89 51.65
CA ARG A 169 -27.51 11.80 51.21
C ARG A 169 -26.59 12.17 52.38
N MET A 170 -25.26 12.05 52.22
CA MET A 170 -24.19 12.75 52.96
C MET A 170 -22.96 12.87 52.03
N LYS A 171 -22.16 13.94 51.85
CA LYS A 171 -21.91 15.27 52.44
C LYS A 171 -20.67 15.37 53.38
N GLY A 172 -19.59 16.01 52.89
CA GLY A 172 -18.49 16.64 53.66
C GLY A 172 -17.06 16.28 53.21
N VAL A 173 -15.98 17.10 53.31
CA VAL A 173 -15.76 18.55 53.58
C VAL A 173 -14.36 18.99 53.02
N PHE A 174 -14.26 20.23 52.51
CA PHE A 174 -13.12 21.13 52.16
C PHE A 174 -11.61 20.77 52.40
N ALA A 175 -10.78 20.77 51.31
CA ALA A 175 -9.77 21.77 50.83
C ALA A 175 -8.85 22.59 51.81
N PRO A 176 -7.81 23.38 51.38
CA PRO A 176 -6.95 23.45 50.14
C PRO A 176 -5.41 23.69 50.38
N THR A 177 -4.55 23.70 49.32
CA THR A 177 -3.42 24.69 49.17
C THR A 177 -2.79 24.81 47.76
N THR A 178 -2.93 26.00 47.15
CA THR A 178 -2.01 26.79 46.26
C THR A 178 -0.96 26.19 45.30
N PRO A 179 -0.98 26.58 44.00
CA PRO A 179 0.17 26.68 43.10
C PRO A 179 0.76 28.13 43.00
N SER A 180 1.91 28.31 42.33
CA SER A 180 2.58 29.61 42.08
C SER A 180 3.58 29.53 40.88
N PRO A 181 4.04 30.64 40.27
CA PRO A 181 3.55 31.00 38.92
C PRO A 181 4.62 31.50 37.92
N TYR A 182 4.23 31.67 36.65
CA TYR A 182 4.78 32.70 35.76
C TYR A 182 3.70 33.20 34.76
N ASP A 183 3.33 34.47 34.88
CA ASP A 183 2.49 35.22 33.92
C ASP A 183 3.32 35.74 32.74
N VAL A 184 2.73 35.84 31.54
CA VAL A 184 2.79 37.05 30.67
C VAL A 184 1.51 37.21 29.84
N GLN A 185 0.69 38.19 30.25
CA GLN A 185 -0.14 39.12 29.49
C GLN A 185 -1.18 38.67 28.43
N SER A 186 -2.42 38.99 28.80
CA SER A 186 -3.66 39.16 28.04
C SER A 186 -3.60 40.08 26.81
N SER A 187 -4.59 39.90 25.93
CA SER A 187 -5.34 41.04 25.36
C SER A 187 -6.80 40.63 25.13
N GLU A 188 -7.72 41.23 25.88
CA GLU A 188 -9.16 41.17 25.62
C GLU A 188 -9.58 42.32 24.69
N LEU A 189 -10.56 42.08 23.82
CA LEU A 189 -11.44 43.16 23.36
C LEU A 189 -12.90 42.71 23.42
N VAL A 190 -13.71 43.51 24.12
CA VAL A 190 -15.14 43.26 24.36
C VAL A 190 -15.99 43.73 23.18
N GLY A 191 -17.00 42.94 22.79
CA GLY A 191 -18.01 43.31 21.79
C GLY A 191 -19.37 42.68 22.13
N SER A 192 -20.37 43.52 22.43
CA SER A 192 -21.60 43.10 23.09
C SER A 192 -22.63 42.36 22.23
N LEU A 193 -23.22 41.32 22.84
CA LEU A 193 -24.65 41.04 22.98
C LEU A 193 -25.62 41.43 21.83
N ASN A 194 -26.30 40.43 21.26
CA ASN A 194 -27.75 40.51 21.02
C ASN A 194 -28.38 39.11 21.05
N LYS A 195 -29.56 39.00 21.69
CA LYS A 195 -30.32 37.75 21.84
C LYS A 195 -31.28 37.53 20.65
N ALA A 196 -31.49 36.26 20.31
CA ALA A 196 -32.78 35.78 19.81
C ALA A 196 -33.02 34.37 20.39
N ASP A 197 -34.13 34.21 21.12
CA ASP A 197 -34.55 32.92 21.70
C ASP A 197 -35.16 32.00 20.61
N GLY A 198 -34.96 30.69 20.75
CA GLY A 198 -35.42 29.68 19.77
C GLY A 198 -35.19 28.26 20.28
N LEU A 199 -35.88 27.91 21.36
CA LEU A 199 -35.81 26.60 22.03
C LEU A 199 -36.57 25.48 21.28
N ILE A 200 -36.33 24.24 21.71
CA ILE A 200 -36.93 22.95 21.26
C ILE A 200 -36.26 22.38 20.01
N GLY A 201 -35.74 21.14 20.00
CA GLY A 201 -35.68 20.14 21.07
C GLY A 201 -35.53 18.73 20.48
N CYS A 202 -34.52 17.97 20.91
CA CYS A 202 -34.28 16.62 20.40
C CYS A 202 -35.41 15.65 20.82
N PRO A 203 -36.00 14.89 19.89
CA PRO A 203 -36.69 13.65 20.23
C PRO A 203 -35.64 12.56 20.47
N VAL A 204 -35.52 12.11 21.73
CA VAL A 204 -34.89 10.83 22.05
C VAL A 204 -36.01 9.79 22.03
N ASP A 205 -36.20 9.13 20.89
CA ASP A 205 -37.08 7.96 20.81
C ASP A 205 -36.26 6.68 20.96
N VAL A 206 -36.50 6.00 22.09
CA VAL A 206 -36.07 4.62 22.37
C VAL A 206 -37.17 3.68 21.85
N ILE A 207 -36.81 2.40 21.62
CA ILE A 207 -37.67 1.29 21.14
C ILE A 207 -37.77 1.30 19.59
N ASN A 208 -37.21 0.33 18.87
CA ASN A 208 -37.58 -1.08 19.02
C ASN A 208 -36.48 -2.08 18.59
N SER A 209 -36.03 -2.91 19.54
CA SER A 209 -35.15 -4.05 19.27
C SER A 209 -35.93 -5.19 18.61
N LYS A 210 -36.02 -5.21 17.27
CA LYS A 210 -36.25 -6.40 16.41
C LYS A 210 -36.46 -6.01 14.94
N GLN A 211 -35.36 -5.82 14.22
CA GLN A 211 -35.31 -6.20 12.80
C GLN A 211 -34.04 -7.02 12.59
N ILE A 212 -34.21 -8.34 12.61
CA ILE A 212 -33.22 -9.27 12.08
C ILE A 212 -33.25 -9.02 10.57
N LEU A 213 -32.28 -8.26 10.06
CA LEU A 213 -31.96 -8.32 8.64
C LEU A 213 -31.41 -9.73 8.41
N GLU A 214 -32.17 -10.53 7.68
CA GLU A 214 -31.79 -11.89 7.32
C GLU A 214 -30.49 -11.85 6.51
N ILE A 215 -29.37 -12.18 7.16
CA ILE A 215 -28.12 -12.47 6.48
C ILE A 215 -28.40 -13.64 5.53
N PRO A 216 -28.08 -13.55 4.22
CA PRO A 216 -28.32 -14.64 3.30
C PRO A 216 -27.64 -15.92 3.80
N PRO A 217 -28.39 -17.01 4.08
CA PRO A 217 -27.81 -18.24 4.57
C PRO A 217 -27.19 -18.99 3.38
N ASN A 218 -25.98 -18.61 2.99
CA ASN A 218 -24.97 -19.38 2.24
C ASN A 218 -23.80 -18.47 1.82
N LEU A 219 -23.01 -18.01 2.80
CA LEU A 219 -21.56 -17.96 2.60
C LEU A 219 -21.02 -19.28 3.15
N THR A 220 -21.00 -20.32 2.30
CA THR A 220 -20.23 -21.53 2.59
C THR A 220 -18.78 -21.10 2.72
N GLU A 221 -18.27 -21.06 3.94
CA GLU A 221 -16.87 -20.73 4.16
C GLU A 221 -15.97 -21.74 3.47
N GLN A 222 -14.92 -21.23 2.85
CA GLN A 222 -13.91 -22.08 2.25
C GLN A 222 -13.26 -22.93 3.34
N ASP A 223 -13.27 -24.25 3.12
CA ASP A 223 -12.52 -25.17 3.95
C ASP A 223 -11.05 -25.10 3.57
N PHE A 224 -10.20 -24.89 4.57
CA PHE A 224 -8.75 -24.87 4.44
C PHE A 224 -8.11 -26.12 5.07
N SER A 225 -8.92 -27.12 5.47
CA SER A 225 -8.41 -28.38 6.00
C SER A 225 -7.49 -29.08 4.99
N GLY A 226 -6.35 -29.58 5.47
CA GLY A 226 -5.32 -30.22 4.64
C GLY A 226 -4.47 -29.28 3.78
N THR A 227 -4.66 -27.95 3.85
CA THR A 227 -3.73 -26.99 3.24
C THR A 227 -2.39 -26.91 4.01
N PRO A 228 -1.28 -26.46 3.40
CA PRO A 228 0.02 -26.36 4.08
C PRO A 228 -0.05 -25.52 5.36
N TYR A 229 0.61 -25.99 6.43
CA TYR A 229 0.67 -25.30 7.72
C TYR A 229 1.37 -23.94 7.58
N VAL A 230 0.71 -22.86 8.01
CA VAL A 230 1.29 -21.51 8.08
C VAL A 230 1.45 -21.13 9.56
N PRO A 231 2.69 -21.04 10.09
CA PRO A 231 2.93 -20.62 11.48
C PRO A 231 2.37 -19.24 11.78
N VAL A 232 1.68 -19.10 12.92
CA VAL A 232 1.01 -17.86 13.33
C VAL A 232 1.73 -17.20 14.49
N TYR A 233 2.12 -15.94 14.28
CA TYR A 233 2.72 -15.06 15.27
C TYR A 233 1.75 -13.93 15.64
N VAL A 234 1.85 -13.41 16.85
CA VAL A 234 1.11 -12.21 17.28
C VAL A 234 2.08 -11.08 17.61
N MET A 235 1.91 -9.91 17.01
CA MET A 235 2.71 -8.73 17.34
C MET A 235 2.39 -8.25 18.76
N LEU A 236 3.41 -8.06 19.59
CA LEU A 236 3.26 -7.53 20.95
C LEU A 236 2.93 -6.01 20.93
N PRO A 237 2.45 -5.43 22.05
CA PRO A 237 2.32 -3.99 22.19
C PRO A 237 3.65 -3.25 21.96
N LEU A 238 3.62 -2.10 21.30
CA LEU A 238 4.83 -1.32 20.96
C LEU A 238 5.67 -0.98 22.20
N GLY A 239 4.98 -0.58 23.28
CA GLY A 239 5.57 -0.27 24.58
C GLY A 239 5.76 -1.46 25.52
N VAL A 240 5.78 -2.72 25.02
CA VAL A 240 6.02 -3.90 25.87
C VAL A 240 7.37 -3.81 26.60
N ILE A 241 8.38 -3.18 25.99
CA ILE A 241 9.58 -2.70 26.68
C ILE A 241 9.48 -1.18 26.79
N ASN A 242 9.68 -0.63 27.99
CA ASN A 242 9.61 0.81 28.24
C ASN A 242 10.94 1.52 27.92
N MET A 243 10.95 2.86 27.94
CA MET A 243 12.14 3.69 27.66
C MET A 243 13.34 3.49 28.62
N LYS A 244 13.20 2.71 29.70
CA LYS A 244 14.30 2.32 30.60
C LYS A 244 14.86 0.93 30.28
N CYS A 245 14.36 0.29 29.22
CA CYS A 245 14.57 -1.13 28.90
C CYS A 245 14.09 -2.07 30.03
N GLU A 246 12.90 -1.80 30.58
CA GLU A 246 12.19 -2.67 31.52
C GLU A 246 10.94 -3.25 30.87
N LEU A 247 10.55 -4.48 31.24
CA LEU A 247 9.35 -5.14 30.75
C LEU A 247 8.09 -4.54 31.39
N ALA A 248 7.20 -3.96 30.57
CA ALA A 248 5.92 -3.41 31.00
C ALA A 248 4.89 -4.54 31.23
N ASP A 249 4.04 -4.37 32.26
CA ASP A 249 2.97 -5.31 32.65
C ASP A 249 3.34 -6.81 32.51
N ARG A 250 4.41 -7.21 33.21
CA ARG A 250 4.93 -8.59 33.16
C ARG A 250 3.85 -9.65 33.43
N ASP A 251 2.98 -9.43 34.41
CA ASP A 251 1.97 -10.42 34.82
C ASP A 251 0.78 -10.48 33.86
N GLY A 252 0.30 -9.33 33.36
CA GLY A 252 -0.73 -9.28 32.32
C GLY A 252 -0.24 -9.87 31.00
N LEU A 253 0.99 -9.55 30.58
CA LEU A 253 1.62 -10.15 29.42
C LEU A 253 1.76 -11.68 29.58
N LEU A 254 2.27 -12.16 30.71
CA LEU A 254 2.42 -13.59 30.98
C LEU A 254 1.06 -14.33 30.93
N LYS A 255 -0.02 -13.69 31.38
CA LYS A 255 -1.39 -14.20 31.23
C LYS A 255 -1.80 -14.28 29.76
N HIS A 256 -1.60 -13.22 28.98
CA HIS A 256 -1.96 -13.21 27.55
C HIS A 256 -1.14 -14.22 26.73
N LEU A 257 0.17 -14.34 26.97
CA LEU A 257 1.02 -15.33 26.29
C LEU A 257 0.58 -16.78 26.56
N ARG A 258 0.13 -17.10 27.78
CA ARG A 258 -0.47 -18.40 28.11
C ARG A 258 -1.77 -18.66 27.36
N ILE A 259 -2.61 -17.64 27.21
CA ILE A 259 -3.85 -17.73 26.42
C ILE A 259 -3.52 -18.00 24.95
N LEU A 260 -2.63 -17.21 24.34
CA LEU A 260 -2.15 -17.43 22.97
C LEU A 260 -1.58 -18.84 22.77
N LYS A 261 -0.75 -19.34 23.70
CA LYS A 261 -0.24 -20.71 23.64
C LYS A 261 -1.34 -21.77 23.73
N SER A 262 -2.41 -21.52 24.48
CA SER A 262 -3.54 -22.46 24.62
C SER A 262 -4.38 -22.61 23.35
N ILE A 263 -4.44 -21.57 22.51
CA ILE A 263 -5.04 -21.59 21.17
C ILE A 263 -4.00 -21.87 20.07
N GLN A 264 -2.92 -22.56 20.43
CA GLN A 264 -1.86 -23.06 19.55
C GLN A 264 -1.04 -22.03 18.75
N VAL A 265 -1.11 -20.73 19.06
CA VAL A 265 -0.23 -19.72 18.44
C VAL A 265 1.25 -20.14 18.56
N ASP A 266 1.97 -20.11 17.44
CA ASP A 266 3.36 -20.57 17.33
C ASP A 266 4.33 -19.67 18.11
N GLY A 267 4.09 -18.36 18.07
CA GLY A 267 5.01 -17.39 18.66
C GLY A 267 4.47 -15.96 18.71
N VAL A 268 5.37 -15.03 19.02
CA VAL A 268 5.08 -13.59 19.04
C VAL A 268 6.14 -12.79 18.28
N LYS A 269 5.77 -11.62 17.77
CA LYS A 269 6.68 -10.70 17.09
C LYS A 269 6.88 -9.43 17.94
N VAL A 270 8.12 -8.94 18.03
CA VAL A 270 8.47 -7.78 18.88
C VAL A 270 9.53 -6.87 18.27
N ASP A 271 9.30 -5.57 18.41
CA ASP A 271 10.24 -4.51 18.07
C ASP A 271 11.41 -4.41 19.07
N CYS A 272 12.62 -4.61 18.57
CA CYS A 272 13.86 -4.26 19.25
C CYS A 272 14.21 -2.82 18.90
N TRP A 273 13.74 -1.88 19.73
CA TRP A 273 13.85 -0.44 19.50
C TRP A 273 15.29 0.04 19.67
N TRP A 274 15.85 0.64 18.62
CA TRP A 274 17.17 1.27 18.69
C TRP A 274 17.20 2.38 19.75
N GLY A 275 16.15 3.20 19.80
CA GLY A 275 15.95 4.26 20.78
C GLY A 275 15.88 3.83 22.24
N ILE A 276 15.61 2.55 22.53
CA ILE A 276 15.62 1.99 23.89
C ILE A 276 16.96 1.34 24.17
N ALA A 277 17.42 0.46 23.28
CA ALA A 277 18.59 -0.36 23.54
C ALA A 277 19.93 0.39 23.44
N GLU A 278 20.07 1.47 22.65
CA GLU A 278 21.26 2.35 22.59
C GLU A 278 20.91 3.80 23.00
N CYS A 279 19.93 3.97 23.90
CA CYS A 279 19.24 5.24 24.21
C CYS A 279 20.17 6.43 24.53
N HIS A 280 21.13 6.23 25.43
CA HIS A 280 21.89 7.32 26.06
C HIS A 280 23.16 7.70 25.29
N SER A 281 24.01 6.72 24.98
CA SER A 281 25.34 6.97 24.39
C SER A 281 25.62 5.99 23.25
N PRO A 282 26.45 6.39 22.26
CA PRO A 282 27.01 5.46 21.28
C PRO A 282 27.66 4.24 21.93
N GLN A 283 27.31 3.05 21.44
CA GLN A 283 27.84 1.75 21.85
C GLN A 283 27.56 1.33 23.32
N GLU A 284 26.74 2.07 24.07
CA GLU A 284 26.26 1.68 25.40
C GLU A 284 24.90 0.98 25.27
N TYR A 285 24.93 -0.35 25.18
CA TYR A 285 23.74 -1.17 24.92
C TYR A 285 23.10 -1.73 26.19
N ASN A 286 21.77 -1.65 26.31
CA ASN A 286 20.98 -2.27 27.37
C ASN A 286 19.89 -3.18 26.78
N TRP A 287 20.01 -4.49 27.03
CA TRP A 287 19.09 -5.53 26.55
C TRP A 287 18.27 -6.20 27.66
N ASN A 288 18.28 -5.66 28.88
CA ASN A 288 17.74 -6.36 30.06
C ASN A 288 16.23 -6.64 29.98
N GLY A 289 15.42 -5.70 29.49
CA GLY A 289 13.99 -5.92 29.27
C GLY A 289 13.71 -6.98 28.20
N TYR A 290 14.46 -6.92 27.09
CA TYR A 290 14.38 -7.90 26.01
C TYR A 290 14.78 -9.31 26.47
N ARG A 291 15.87 -9.46 27.25
CA ARG A 291 16.27 -10.76 27.83
C ARG A 291 15.16 -11.35 28.71
N GLN A 292 14.52 -10.53 29.56
CA GLN A 292 13.41 -10.98 30.41
C GLN A 292 12.19 -11.41 29.60
N LEU A 293 11.84 -10.68 28.53
CA LEU A 293 10.77 -11.05 27.61
C LEU A 293 11.08 -12.38 26.91
N PHE A 294 12.29 -12.53 26.37
CA PHE A 294 12.67 -13.71 25.59
C PHE A 294 12.75 -14.95 26.49
N GLN A 295 13.17 -14.80 27.75
CA GLN A 295 13.05 -15.87 28.75
C GLN A 295 11.60 -16.31 28.96
N ILE A 296 10.66 -15.39 29.14
CA ILE A 296 9.23 -15.73 29.32
C ILE A 296 8.68 -16.46 28.08
N VAL A 297 9.06 -16.04 26.88
CA VAL A 297 8.66 -16.69 25.62
C VAL A 297 9.27 -18.10 25.50
N ARG A 298 10.56 -18.27 25.86
CA ARG A 298 11.25 -19.57 25.95
C ARG A 298 10.57 -20.50 26.95
N ASP A 299 10.27 -20.02 28.16
CA ASP A 299 9.63 -20.79 29.25
C ASP A 299 8.21 -21.26 28.90
N LEU A 300 7.49 -20.52 28.04
CA LEU A 300 6.17 -20.89 27.52
C LEU A 300 6.22 -21.77 26.26
N ASN A 301 7.43 -22.13 25.78
CA ASN A 301 7.65 -22.86 24.53
C ASN A 301 6.94 -22.19 23.33
N LEU A 302 7.07 -20.87 23.24
CA LEU A 302 6.69 -20.04 22.10
C LEU A 302 7.95 -19.67 21.30
N LYS A 303 7.78 -19.42 19.99
CA LYS A 303 8.82 -18.80 19.16
C LYS A 303 8.75 -17.29 19.22
N ILE A 304 9.83 -16.62 18.82
CA ILE A 304 9.87 -15.17 18.71
C ILE A 304 10.42 -14.73 17.35
N GLN A 305 9.76 -13.74 16.75
CA GLN A 305 10.30 -12.96 15.63
C GLN A 305 10.69 -11.59 16.18
N VAL A 306 11.87 -11.09 15.80
CA VAL A 306 12.36 -9.78 16.24
C VAL A 306 12.48 -8.84 15.06
N LEU A 307 12.09 -7.57 15.22
CA LEU A 307 12.40 -6.51 14.26
C LEU A 307 13.52 -5.63 14.84
N MET A 308 14.59 -5.43 14.08
CA MET A 308 15.65 -4.45 14.39
C MET A 308 15.12 -3.05 14.05
N SER A 309 14.42 -2.43 15.00
CA SER A 309 13.64 -1.20 14.78
C SER A 309 14.55 0.03 14.85
N PHE A 310 15.25 0.30 13.74
CA PHE A 310 16.10 1.49 13.51
C PHE A 310 15.29 2.78 13.19
N HIS A 311 14.05 2.86 13.69
CA HIS A 311 13.11 3.94 13.40
C HIS A 311 12.38 4.42 14.68
N GLU A 312 11.79 5.60 14.62
CA GLU A 312 10.88 6.15 15.64
C GLU A 312 9.53 5.43 15.61
N CYS A 313 9.03 5.04 16.78
CA CYS A 313 7.60 4.78 16.99
C CYS A 313 6.91 6.08 17.40
N GLY A 314 5.76 6.39 16.82
CA GLY A 314 4.95 7.56 17.17
C GLY A 314 4.84 8.54 16.01
N GLY A 315 3.75 8.45 15.25
CA GLY A 315 3.46 9.35 14.14
C GLY A 315 2.76 8.68 12.95
N ASN A 316 2.78 7.35 12.93
CA ASN A 316 2.13 6.53 11.92
C ASN A 316 0.78 6.00 12.44
N VAL A 317 -0.03 5.43 11.54
CA VAL A 317 -1.32 4.83 11.91
C VAL A 317 -1.08 3.58 12.75
N GLY A 318 -1.66 3.53 13.94
CA GLY A 318 -1.52 2.39 14.86
C GLY A 318 -0.44 2.54 15.94
N ASP A 319 0.31 3.66 15.95
CA ASP A 319 1.22 3.99 17.03
C ASP A 319 0.45 4.49 18.27
N ASP A 320 0.56 3.76 19.39
CA ASP A 320 -0.02 4.13 20.69
C ASP A 320 1.02 4.62 21.71
N VAL A 321 2.30 4.60 21.35
CA VAL A 321 3.44 5.08 22.15
C VAL A 321 4.37 5.96 21.33
N CYS A 322 5.27 6.68 22.02
CA CYS A 322 6.33 7.48 21.41
C CYS A 322 7.69 6.95 21.87
N ILE A 323 8.46 6.39 20.93
CA ILE A 323 9.81 5.83 21.13
C ILE A 323 10.70 6.45 20.04
N PRO A 324 11.40 7.57 20.33
CA PRO A 324 12.24 8.25 19.35
C PRO A 324 13.52 7.45 19.04
N LEU A 325 14.23 7.85 17.99
CA LEU A 325 15.64 7.47 17.81
C LEU A 325 16.49 7.86 19.05
N PRO A 326 17.66 7.22 19.28
CA PRO A 326 18.49 7.51 20.45
C PRO A 326 18.79 9.00 20.67
N HIS A 327 18.88 9.41 21.93
CA HIS A 327 19.02 10.83 22.26
C HIS A 327 20.25 11.46 21.60
N TRP A 328 21.38 10.75 21.59
CA TRP A 328 22.62 11.16 20.95
C TRP A 328 22.51 11.38 19.44
N VAL A 329 21.56 10.73 18.75
CA VAL A 329 21.26 10.93 17.33
C VAL A 329 20.47 12.23 17.13
N ALA A 330 19.46 12.48 17.96
CA ALA A 330 18.69 13.71 17.94
C ALA A 330 19.58 14.95 18.21
N GLU A 331 20.63 14.82 19.02
CA GLU A 331 21.63 15.89 19.20
C GLU A 331 22.39 16.20 17.92
N ILE A 332 22.78 15.18 17.16
CA ILE A 332 23.45 15.35 15.86
C ILE A 332 22.47 15.98 14.88
N GLY A 333 21.22 15.52 14.83
CA GLY A 333 20.16 16.09 13.99
C GLY A 333 19.92 17.59 14.22
N ARG A 334 20.06 18.08 15.46
CA ARG A 334 19.99 19.52 15.79
C ARG A 334 21.11 20.35 15.16
N THR A 335 22.28 19.76 14.90
CA THR A 335 23.47 20.45 14.34
C THR A 335 23.71 20.13 12.86
N ASN A 336 23.22 18.98 12.41
CA ASN A 336 23.35 18.45 11.06
C ASN A 336 22.00 17.84 10.64
N PRO A 337 20.98 18.66 10.28
CA PRO A 337 19.63 18.16 9.96
C PRO A 337 19.59 17.28 8.70
N ASP A 338 20.64 17.30 7.88
CA ASP A 338 20.78 16.44 6.71
C ASP A 338 21.07 14.97 7.03
N ILE A 339 21.19 14.57 8.30
CA ILE A 339 21.16 13.12 8.65
C ILE A 339 19.78 12.49 8.42
N TYR A 340 18.75 13.32 8.21
CA TYR A 340 17.35 12.90 8.06
C TYR A 340 16.87 13.09 6.62
N PHE A 341 15.93 12.24 6.22
CA PHE A 341 15.21 12.41 4.95
C PHE A 341 14.55 13.77 4.88
N THR A 342 14.55 14.36 3.69
CA THR A 342 14.20 15.77 3.48
C THR A 342 13.39 15.92 2.21
N ASP A 343 12.25 16.60 2.31
CA ASP A 343 11.39 16.90 1.17
C ASP A 343 11.80 18.20 0.44
N ARG A 344 11.07 18.54 -0.62
CA ARG A 344 11.39 19.69 -1.48
C ARG A 344 11.33 21.03 -0.76
N GLU A 345 10.48 21.16 0.26
CA GLU A 345 10.39 22.37 1.08
C GLU A 345 11.48 22.44 2.16
N GLY A 346 12.30 21.41 2.30
CA GLY A 346 13.37 21.32 3.30
C GLY A 346 12.90 20.83 4.66
N ARG A 347 11.65 20.34 4.78
CA ARG A 347 11.13 19.73 6.00
C ARG A 347 11.83 18.39 6.21
N ARG A 348 12.19 18.09 7.46
CA ARG A 348 13.02 16.94 7.85
C ARG A 348 12.17 15.90 8.54
N ASN A 349 12.22 14.63 8.11
CA ASN A 349 11.57 13.55 8.85
C ASN A 349 12.59 12.87 9.80
N PRO A 350 12.49 13.06 11.13
CA PRO A 350 13.41 12.49 12.11
C PRO A 350 13.18 10.99 12.38
N GLU A 351 12.19 10.36 11.74
CA GLU A 351 11.77 8.98 12.01
C GLU A 351 12.87 7.95 11.75
N CYS A 352 13.73 8.16 10.76
CA CYS A 352 14.87 7.30 10.46
C CYS A 352 16.00 8.10 9.78
N LEU A 353 17.21 7.53 9.73
CA LEU A 353 18.35 8.16 9.07
C LEU A 353 18.23 8.12 7.54
N SER A 354 18.61 9.19 6.86
CA SER A 354 18.74 9.21 5.40
C SER A 354 19.82 8.23 4.94
N TRP A 355 19.49 7.40 3.95
CA TRP A 355 20.45 6.50 3.29
C TRP A 355 21.63 7.24 2.63
N GLY A 356 21.51 8.57 2.45
CA GLY A 356 22.62 9.42 2.04
C GLY A 356 23.83 9.37 2.99
N ILE A 357 23.61 9.06 4.28
CA ILE A 357 24.69 8.96 5.29
C ILE A 357 25.18 7.54 5.59
N ASP A 358 24.73 6.53 4.83
CA ASP A 358 25.19 5.12 4.93
C ASP A 358 26.72 4.99 5.09
N LYS A 359 27.47 5.79 4.33
CA LYS A 359 28.94 5.77 4.22
C LYS A 359 29.62 7.05 4.72
N GLU A 360 28.89 7.99 5.31
CA GLU A 360 29.41 9.29 5.76
C GLU A 360 29.64 9.25 7.27
N ARG A 361 30.84 9.63 7.75
CA ARG A 361 31.25 9.53 9.18
C ARG A 361 30.69 10.64 10.06
N VAL A 362 29.37 10.83 10.01
CA VAL A 362 28.67 11.96 10.65
C VAL A 362 28.01 11.61 11.98
N LEU A 363 28.06 10.34 12.39
CA LEU A 363 27.46 9.85 13.64
C LEU A 363 28.52 9.68 14.73
N ARG A 364 29.04 10.82 15.23
CA ARG A 364 30.18 10.87 16.19
C ARG A 364 31.39 10.04 15.72
N GLY A 365 31.72 10.13 14.42
CA GLY A 365 32.82 9.40 13.78
C GLY A 365 32.44 8.06 13.14
N ARG A 366 31.25 7.51 13.44
CA ARG A 366 30.70 6.32 12.77
C ARG A 366 29.87 6.70 11.53
N THR A 367 29.70 5.76 10.60
CA THR A 367 28.66 5.82 9.55
C THR A 367 27.36 5.15 9.99
N ALA A 368 26.25 5.36 9.29
CA ALA A 368 24.98 4.67 9.63
C ALA A 368 25.09 3.14 9.51
N LEU A 369 25.80 2.63 8.50
CA LEU A 369 26.05 1.18 8.36
C LEU A 369 26.83 0.59 9.54
N GLU A 370 27.83 1.31 10.06
CA GLU A 370 28.59 0.87 11.25
C GLU A 370 27.70 0.85 12.51
N VAL A 371 26.81 1.84 12.66
CA VAL A 371 25.83 1.89 13.75
C VAL A 371 24.88 0.70 13.71
N TYR A 372 24.29 0.40 12.55
CA TYR A 372 23.40 -0.75 12.39
C TYR A 372 24.11 -2.08 12.64
N PHE A 373 25.35 -2.23 12.13
CA PHE A 373 26.16 -3.43 12.37
C PHE A 373 26.55 -3.60 13.84
N ASP A 374 27.01 -2.55 14.52
CA ASP A 374 27.33 -2.58 15.95
C ASP A 374 26.11 -2.99 16.79
N TYR A 375 24.92 -2.44 16.48
CA TYR A 375 23.66 -2.76 17.14
C TYR A 375 23.26 -4.23 16.97
N MET A 376 23.24 -4.73 15.72
CA MET A 376 22.94 -6.13 15.43
C MET A 376 23.96 -7.07 16.09
N ARG A 377 25.25 -6.72 16.06
CA ARG A 377 26.32 -7.49 16.73
C ARG A 377 26.12 -7.51 18.24
N SER A 378 25.75 -6.39 18.86
CA SER A 378 25.42 -6.33 20.29
C SER A 378 24.26 -7.25 20.65
N PHE A 379 23.17 -7.20 19.87
CA PHE A 379 22.04 -8.12 20.02
C PHE A 379 22.48 -9.59 19.92
N ARG A 380 23.30 -9.96 18.92
CA ARG A 380 23.77 -11.34 18.71
C ARG A 380 24.69 -11.85 19.82
N ILE A 381 25.49 -10.97 20.44
CA ILE A 381 26.34 -11.30 21.59
C ILE A 381 25.48 -11.53 22.83
N GLU A 382 24.58 -10.60 23.14
CA GLU A 382 23.81 -10.65 24.38
C GLU A 382 22.69 -11.69 24.34
N LEU A 383 21.90 -11.71 23.26
CA LEU A 383 20.70 -12.53 23.13
C LEU A 383 20.94 -13.76 22.23
N GLY A 384 22.21 -14.10 21.98
CA GLY A 384 22.64 -15.22 21.15
C GLY A 384 22.12 -16.59 21.59
N GLU A 385 21.97 -16.81 22.89
CA GLU A 385 21.39 -18.05 23.45
C GLU A 385 20.00 -18.36 22.85
N PHE A 386 19.18 -17.33 22.61
CA PHE A 386 17.82 -17.50 22.08
C PHE A 386 17.81 -17.80 20.57
N VAL A 387 18.89 -17.45 19.86
CA VAL A 387 19.10 -17.84 18.46
C VAL A 387 19.56 -19.29 18.39
N GLU A 388 20.49 -19.67 19.25
CA GLU A 388 21.10 -21.01 19.31
C GLU A 388 20.12 -22.09 19.81
N ASP A 389 19.27 -21.75 20.80
CA ASP A 389 18.12 -22.56 21.23
C ASP A 389 16.98 -22.61 20.19
N GLY A 390 17.09 -21.82 19.10
CA GLY A 390 16.05 -21.68 18.08
C GLY A 390 14.74 -21.08 18.59
N VAL A 391 14.77 -20.31 19.68
CA VAL A 391 13.60 -19.53 20.17
C VAL A 391 13.32 -18.37 19.21
N ILE A 392 14.36 -17.66 18.78
CA ILE A 392 14.29 -16.68 17.70
C ILE A 392 14.19 -17.43 16.37
N SER A 393 13.02 -17.37 15.73
CA SER A 393 12.76 -18.01 14.44
C SER A 393 13.06 -17.11 13.23
N MET A 394 13.01 -15.79 13.41
CA MET A 394 13.29 -14.80 12.36
C MET A 394 13.81 -13.48 12.94
N VAL A 395 14.77 -12.88 12.24
CA VAL A 395 15.31 -11.54 12.52
C VAL A 395 14.99 -10.62 11.35
N GLU A 396 13.92 -9.85 11.47
CA GLU A 396 13.56 -8.82 10.50
C GLU A 396 14.44 -7.57 10.71
N ILE A 397 14.90 -6.99 9.60
CA ILE A 397 15.83 -5.87 9.60
C ILE A 397 15.06 -4.62 9.17
N GLY A 398 15.01 -3.60 10.03
CA GLY A 398 14.41 -2.32 9.69
C GLY A 398 15.26 -1.58 8.65
N LEU A 399 14.65 -1.19 7.53
CA LEU A 399 15.37 -0.54 6.41
C LEU A 399 14.92 0.92 6.14
N GLY A 400 14.04 1.46 6.99
CA GLY A 400 13.48 2.80 6.82
C GLY A 400 12.34 3.10 7.81
N PRO A 401 11.43 4.04 7.47
CA PRO A 401 10.28 4.41 8.31
C PRO A 401 9.35 3.20 8.53
N CYS A 402 8.71 3.08 9.70
CA CYS A 402 8.01 1.86 10.15
C CYS A 402 8.84 0.54 10.08
N GLY A 403 10.17 0.62 9.90
CA GLY A 403 11.04 -0.53 9.59
C GLY A 403 10.97 -0.99 8.13
N GLU A 404 10.15 -0.35 7.30
CA GLU A 404 9.87 -0.71 5.92
C GLU A 404 10.96 -0.20 4.97
N LEU A 405 11.28 -0.98 3.93
CA LEU A 405 12.15 -0.56 2.84
C LEU A 405 11.38 0.38 1.89
N ARG A 406 11.27 1.66 2.28
CA ARG A 406 10.76 2.75 1.46
C ARG A 406 11.30 4.10 1.92
N TYR A 407 11.11 5.13 1.12
CA TYR A 407 11.22 6.51 1.57
C TYR A 407 10.01 6.92 2.44
N PRO A 408 10.17 7.91 3.34
CA PRO A 408 9.05 8.48 4.08
C PRO A 408 8.23 9.47 3.23
N SER A 409 7.68 9.01 2.10
CA SER A 409 7.00 9.86 1.10
C SER A 409 5.60 10.33 1.49
N CYS A 410 4.96 9.67 2.46
CA CYS A 410 3.59 9.92 2.89
C CYS A 410 3.46 10.23 4.41
N PRO A 411 4.24 11.15 4.99
CA PRO A 411 4.28 11.38 6.43
C PRO A 411 3.08 12.21 6.90
N ILE A 412 2.24 11.61 7.76
CA ILE A 412 1.08 12.29 8.37
C ILE A 412 1.53 13.53 9.16
N LYS A 413 2.70 13.47 9.82
CA LYS A 413 3.35 14.59 10.52
C LYS A 413 3.56 15.84 9.64
N HIS A 414 3.71 15.71 8.31
CA HIS A 414 3.84 16.84 7.39
C HIS A 414 2.54 17.15 6.61
N GLY A 415 1.41 16.63 7.06
CA GLY A 415 0.10 16.94 6.49
C GLY A 415 -0.27 16.15 5.24
N TRP A 416 0.46 15.07 4.90
CA TRP A 416 -0.02 14.10 3.93
C TRP A 416 -1.34 13.46 4.39
N ARG A 417 -2.25 13.22 3.46
CA ARG A 417 -3.53 12.54 3.67
C ARG A 417 -3.75 11.56 2.53
N TYR A 418 -4.23 10.36 2.85
CA TYR A 418 -4.67 9.40 1.84
C TYR A 418 -5.79 10.02 0.95
N PRO A 419 -5.75 9.85 -0.39
CA PRO A 419 -4.78 9.08 -1.18
C PRO A 419 -3.71 9.96 -1.86
N GLY A 420 -3.11 10.97 -1.22
CA GLY A 420 -2.13 11.86 -1.88
C GLY A 420 -0.92 11.13 -2.50
N VAL A 421 -0.36 11.65 -3.61
CA VAL A 421 0.80 11.04 -4.31
C VAL A 421 2.09 10.99 -3.49
N GLY A 422 2.19 11.70 -2.38
CA GLY A 422 3.42 11.81 -1.59
C GLY A 422 4.43 12.80 -2.20
N GLU A 423 5.64 12.86 -1.62
CA GLU A 423 6.76 13.65 -2.18
C GLU A 423 8.08 12.87 -2.14
N PHE A 424 8.96 13.12 -3.12
CA PHE A 424 10.32 12.59 -3.13
C PHE A 424 11.13 13.12 -1.94
N GLN A 425 11.82 12.23 -1.21
CA GLN A 425 12.47 12.54 0.08
C GLN A 425 14.01 12.68 -0.04
N CYS A 426 14.50 13.15 -1.20
CA CYS A 426 15.91 13.12 -1.57
C CYS A 426 16.67 14.46 -1.43
N TYR A 427 16.13 15.43 -0.70
CA TYR A 427 16.64 16.81 -0.70
C TYR A 427 17.65 17.13 0.41
N ASP A 428 18.10 16.12 1.16
CA ASP A 428 19.24 16.29 2.07
C ASP A 428 20.55 16.44 1.27
N LYS A 429 21.55 17.12 1.85
CA LYS A 429 22.79 17.41 1.11
C LYS A 429 23.58 16.18 0.65
N TYR A 430 23.39 15.01 1.27
CA TYR A 430 24.12 13.79 0.93
C TYR A 430 23.45 13.07 -0.25
N LEU A 431 22.12 12.96 -0.25
CA LEU A 431 21.37 12.47 -1.41
C LEU A 431 21.48 13.42 -2.61
N LEU A 432 21.44 14.75 -2.41
CA LEU A 432 21.71 15.70 -3.50
C LEU A 432 23.14 15.59 -4.06
N LYS A 433 24.14 15.31 -3.22
CA LYS A 433 25.52 15.00 -3.64
C LYS A 433 25.60 13.69 -4.45
N SER A 434 24.86 12.66 -4.04
CA SER A 434 24.72 11.40 -4.78
C SER A 434 24.08 11.60 -6.15
N LEU A 435 22.94 12.31 -6.20
CA LEU A 435 22.23 12.67 -7.44
C LEU A 435 23.11 13.46 -8.40
N ARG A 436 23.86 14.44 -7.90
CA ARG A 436 24.81 15.22 -8.71
C ARG A 436 25.86 14.33 -9.35
N LYS A 437 26.50 13.44 -8.58
CA LYS A 437 27.47 12.48 -9.10
C LYS A 437 26.86 11.57 -10.17
N ALA A 438 25.63 11.09 -9.97
CA ALA A 438 24.91 10.28 -10.95
C ALA A 438 24.65 11.07 -12.26
N ALA A 439 24.18 12.31 -12.15
CA ALA A 439 23.91 13.20 -13.28
C ALA A 439 25.18 13.55 -14.08
N GLU A 440 26.28 13.85 -13.38
CA GLU A 440 27.61 14.07 -13.96
C GLU A 440 28.11 12.80 -14.69
N SER A 441 27.99 11.63 -14.06
CA SER A 441 28.44 10.36 -14.68
C SER A 441 27.68 9.98 -15.96
N ARG A 442 26.47 10.52 -16.14
CA ARG A 442 25.65 10.35 -17.35
C ARG A 442 25.85 11.46 -18.40
N GLY A 443 26.76 12.41 -18.15
CA GLY A 443 27.01 13.55 -19.05
C GLY A 443 25.93 14.64 -19.03
N HIS A 444 25.04 14.62 -18.03
CA HIS A 444 23.91 15.55 -17.93
C HIS A 444 23.87 16.22 -16.55
N PRO A 445 24.87 17.07 -16.19
CA PRO A 445 24.94 17.71 -14.87
C PRO A 445 23.71 18.57 -14.55
N PHE A 446 23.01 19.06 -15.57
CA PHE A 446 21.72 19.77 -15.43
C PHE A 446 20.55 18.86 -15.01
N TRP A 447 20.75 17.55 -14.81
CA TRP A 447 19.78 16.65 -14.16
C TRP A 447 20.04 16.46 -12.65
N ALA A 448 21.01 17.17 -12.06
CA ALA A 448 21.40 17.08 -10.65
C ALA A 448 20.40 17.71 -9.65
N ARG A 449 19.09 17.49 -9.83
CA ARG A 449 18.01 17.99 -8.96
C ARG A 449 16.78 17.07 -9.02
N GLY A 450 15.92 17.15 -8.00
CA GLY A 450 14.63 16.46 -7.99
C GLY A 450 13.57 17.15 -8.88
N PRO A 451 12.47 16.46 -9.25
CA PRO A 451 11.50 16.98 -10.21
C PRO A 451 10.72 18.20 -9.70
N GLU A 452 10.68 19.26 -10.52
CA GLU A 452 10.06 20.54 -10.14
C GLU A 452 8.53 20.57 -10.30
N ASN A 453 7.97 19.62 -11.06
CA ASN A 453 6.55 19.55 -11.45
C ASN A 453 5.83 18.31 -10.88
N ALA A 454 6.41 17.66 -9.86
CA ALA A 454 5.82 16.53 -9.13
C ALA A 454 4.64 16.92 -8.20
N GLY A 455 4.30 18.21 -8.08
CA GLY A 455 3.27 18.69 -7.16
C GLY A 455 3.76 18.70 -5.72
N SER A 456 2.88 18.28 -4.81
CA SER A 456 3.06 18.20 -3.35
C SER A 456 2.35 16.98 -2.77
N TYR A 457 2.56 16.68 -1.49
CA TYR A 457 2.07 15.47 -0.79
C TYR A 457 0.63 15.06 -1.14
N ASN A 458 -0.30 16.02 -1.21
CA ASN A 458 -1.74 15.80 -1.41
C ASN A 458 -2.21 16.01 -2.86
N SER A 459 -1.29 16.12 -3.81
CA SER A 459 -1.63 16.21 -5.24
C SER A 459 -2.23 14.90 -5.75
N GLN A 460 -2.97 14.97 -6.86
CA GLN A 460 -3.39 13.80 -7.65
C GLN A 460 -2.49 13.67 -8.89
N PRO A 461 -2.22 12.47 -9.43
CA PRO A 461 -1.24 12.28 -10.52
C PRO A 461 -1.49 13.19 -11.73
N GLN A 462 -2.75 13.24 -12.20
CA GLN A 462 -3.17 14.03 -13.36
C GLN A 462 -3.16 15.56 -13.12
N GLY A 463 -3.04 16.00 -11.87
CA GLY A 463 -2.86 17.41 -11.50
C GLY A 463 -1.40 17.87 -11.50
N THR A 464 -0.45 16.98 -11.80
CA THR A 464 0.99 17.26 -11.82
C THR A 464 1.55 17.20 -13.24
N GLY A 465 2.67 17.88 -13.50
CA GLY A 465 3.37 17.75 -14.79
C GLY A 465 4.25 16.50 -14.86
N PHE A 466 4.64 15.96 -13.70
CA PHE A 466 5.52 14.79 -13.63
C PHE A 466 4.75 13.47 -13.76
N PHE A 467 3.64 13.29 -13.02
CA PHE A 467 2.93 12.02 -12.89
C PHE A 467 1.67 11.87 -13.74
N CYS A 468 1.29 12.87 -14.54
CA CYS A 468 0.14 12.76 -15.44
C CYS A 468 0.42 11.79 -16.60
N ASP A 469 -0.63 11.39 -17.33
CA ASP A 469 -0.49 10.47 -18.46
C ASP A 469 0.40 11.07 -19.57
N GLY A 470 1.56 10.44 -19.81
CA GLY A 470 2.59 10.97 -20.72
C GLY A 470 3.42 12.13 -20.15
N GLY A 471 3.37 12.35 -18.83
CA GLY A 471 4.18 13.33 -18.10
C GLY A 471 5.66 12.96 -17.98
N ASP A 472 6.43 13.82 -17.32
CA ASP A 472 7.90 13.76 -17.32
C ASP A 472 8.48 12.47 -16.68
N TYR A 473 7.71 11.72 -15.89
CA TYR A 473 8.14 10.46 -15.27
C TYR A 473 8.65 9.44 -16.31
N ASP A 474 8.02 9.37 -17.49
CA ASP A 474 8.41 8.49 -18.59
C ASP A 474 9.40 9.14 -19.58
N GLY A 475 9.70 10.43 -19.39
CA GLY A 475 10.69 11.17 -20.18
C GLY A 475 12.14 10.81 -19.82
N LEU A 476 13.10 11.31 -20.62
CA LEU A 476 14.54 11.02 -20.43
C LEU A 476 15.05 11.38 -19.03
N TYR A 477 14.60 12.52 -18.49
CA TYR A 477 14.94 12.97 -17.14
C TYR A 477 14.23 12.14 -16.06
N GLY A 478 12.93 11.88 -16.19
CA GLY A 478 12.17 11.08 -15.23
C GLY A 478 12.71 9.67 -15.10
N ARG A 479 12.96 8.98 -16.22
CA ARG A 479 13.58 7.64 -16.24
C ARG A 479 14.98 7.62 -15.60
N PHE A 480 15.77 8.69 -15.76
CA PHE A 480 17.05 8.84 -15.06
C PHE A 480 16.87 9.03 -13.55
N PHE A 481 16.02 9.98 -13.15
CA PHE A 481 15.81 10.34 -11.76
C PHE A 481 15.19 9.19 -10.96
N LEU A 482 14.14 8.55 -11.49
CA LEU A 482 13.45 7.43 -10.87
C LEU A 482 14.37 6.20 -10.75
N LYS A 483 15.17 5.90 -11.78
CA LYS A 483 16.19 4.84 -11.69
C LYS A 483 17.22 5.15 -10.60
N TRP A 484 17.70 6.39 -10.49
CA TRP A 484 18.63 6.76 -9.42
C TRP A 484 17.98 6.63 -8.03
N TYR A 485 16.76 7.13 -7.87
CA TYR A 485 16.04 7.14 -6.60
C TYR A 485 15.72 5.71 -6.11
N SER A 486 15.25 4.82 -7.00
CA SER A 486 15.06 3.40 -6.67
C SER A 486 16.38 2.66 -6.46
N GLN A 487 17.45 3.00 -7.19
CA GLN A 487 18.76 2.38 -6.98
C GLN A 487 19.32 2.70 -5.59
N VAL A 488 19.11 3.92 -5.06
CA VAL A 488 19.56 4.27 -3.70
C VAL A 488 18.85 3.41 -2.64
N LEU A 489 17.56 3.12 -2.82
CA LEU A 489 16.78 2.19 -1.98
C LEU A 489 17.35 0.77 -2.03
N ILE A 490 17.58 0.25 -3.24
CA ILE A 490 18.10 -1.11 -3.46
C ILE A 490 19.54 -1.23 -2.92
N ASP A 491 20.40 -0.25 -3.20
CA ASP A 491 21.75 -0.18 -2.66
C ASP A 491 21.76 -0.12 -1.13
N HIS A 492 20.78 0.54 -0.50
CA HIS A 492 20.67 0.56 0.96
C HIS A 492 20.36 -0.83 1.52
N ALA A 493 19.30 -1.48 0.99
CA ALA A 493 18.94 -2.84 1.36
C ALA A 493 20.11 -3.81 1.18
N ASP A 494 20.81 -3.76 0.03
CA ASP A 494 21.95 -4.63 -0.27
C ASP A 494 23.06 -4.53 0.79
N LYS A 495 23.39 -3.30 1.20
CA LYS A 495 24.43 -3.04 2.21
C LYS A 495 23.99 -3.53 3.58
N VAL A 496 22.81 -3.14 4.06
CA VAL A 496 22.36 -3.48 5.42
C VAL A 496 22.10 -4.98 5.56
N LEU A 497 21.49 -5.62 4.55
CA LEU A 497 21.26 -7.07 4.56
C LEU A 497 22.56 -7.87 4.47
N SER A 498 23.59 -7.40 3.74
CA SER A 498 24.91 -8.04 3.77
C SER A 498 25.56 -8.02 5.17
N LEU A 499 25.36 -6.94 5.92
CA LEU A 499 25.83 -6.79 7.30
C LEU A 499 25.02 -7.64 8.27
N ALA A 500 23.70 -7.69 8.11
CA ALA A 500 22.81 -8.57 8.88
C ALA A 500 23.17 -10.05 8.64
N LYS A 501 23.42 -10.44 7.39
CA LYS A 501 23.83 -11.81 7.03
C LYS A 501 25.16 -12.19 7.68
N LEU A 502 26.11 -11.27 7.80
CA LEU A 502 27.37 -11.49 8.53
C LEU A 502 27.18 -11.67 10.04
N VAL A 503 26.20 -11.00 10.65
CA VAL A 503 25.91 -11.11 12.09
C VAL A 503 25.11 -12.37 12.42
N PHE A 504 24.12 -12.71 11.59
CA PHE A 504 23.12 -13.74 11.89
C PHE A 504 23.35 -15.07 11.16
N ASP A 505 24.23 -15.11 10.17
CA ASP A 505 24.74 -16.26 9.41
C ASP A 505 23.69 -17.33 9.05
N THR A 506 23.44 -18.29 9.95
CA THR A 506 22.51 -19.41 9.77
C THR A 506 21.04 -19.07 10.04
N SER A 507 20.75 -17.91 10.64
CA SER A 507 19.38 -17.51 11.02
C SER A 507 18.59 -17.00 9.82
N CYS A 508 17.26 -17.18 9.86
CA CYS A 508 16.36 -16.51 8.91
C CYS A 508 16.39 -15.00 9.18
N ILE A 509 16.85 -14.21 8.20
CA ILE A 509 16.71 -12.75 8.20
C ILE A 509 15.56 -12.35 7.27
N ALA A 510 14.90 -11.23 7.54
CA ALA A 510 13.81 -10.72 6.69
C ALA A 510 13.90 -9.21 6.45
N ALA A 511 13.26 -8.74 5.39
CA ALA A 511 13.09 -7.33 5.08
C ALA A 511 11.60 -7.03 4.84
N LYS A 512 11.13 -5.89 5.35
CA LYS A 512 9.72 -5.51 5.33
C LYS A 512 9.38 -4.60 4.14
N LEU A 513 8.36 -4.96 3.35
CA LEU A 513 7.77 -4.08 2.32
C LEU A 513 6.33 -3.66 2.70
N PRO A 514 5.97 -2.38 2.44
CA PRO A 514 4.62 -1.87 2.59
C PRO A 514 3.78 -2.11 1.33
N ASP A 515 2.47 -2.19 1.52
CA ASP A 515 1.49 -2.04 0.45
C ASP A 515 1.23 -0.55 0.13
N VAL A 516 1.59 -0.13 -1.08
CA VAL A 516 1.38 1.24 -1.59
C VAL A 516 0.41 1.18 -2.78
N HIS A 517 -0.84 0.78 -2.50
CA HIS A 517 -1.81 0.46 -3.54
C HIS A 517 -2.49 1.64 -4.24
N TRP A 518 -2.47 2.84 -3.67
CA TRP A 518 -3.21 3.97 -4.26
C TRP A 518 -2.48 4.55 -5.48
N TRP A 519 -3.25 5.01 -6.47
CA TRP A 519 -2.81 5.35 -7.83
C TRP A 519 -2.26 4.20 -8.68
N TYR A 520 -2.29 2.94 -8.24
CA TYR A 520 -1.84 1.78 -9.03
C TYR A 520 -2.53 1.66 -10.41
N ARG A 521 -3.77 2.16 -10.57
CA ARG A 521 -4.46 2.17 -11.88
C ARG A 521 -4.06 3.31 -12.81
N THR A 522 -3.14 4.18 -12.39
CA THR A 522 -2.61 5.27 -13.23
C THR A 522 -1.33 4.84 -13.91
N ALA A 523 -1.05 5.31 -15.13
CA ALA A 523 0.14 4.86 -15.87
C ALA A 523 1.48 5.17 -15.16
N SER A 524 1.48 6.13 -14.23
CA SER A 524 2.65 6.55 -13.48
C SER A 524 2.83 5.88 -12.13
N HIS A 525 1.81 5.23 -11.54
CA HIS A 525 1.91 4.60 -10.21
C HIS A 525 2.50 5.56 -9.15
N ALA A 526 2.02 6.80 -9.12
CA ALA A 526 2.74 7.93 -8.52
C ALA A 526 3.16 7.75 -7.04
N ALA A 527 2.35 7.09 -6.21
CA ALA A 527 2.69 6.85 -4.80
C ALA A 527 3.82 5.82 -4.63
N GLU A 528 3.86 4.79 -5.46
CA GLU A 528 4.96 3.83 -5.51
C GLU A 528 6.26 4.53 -5.92
N LEU A 529 6.21 5.39 -6.95
CA LEU A 529 7.36 6.17 -7.39
C LEU A 529 7.93 7.07 -6.28
N THR A 530 7.09 7.78 -5.51
CA THR A 530 7.58 8.63 -4.41
C THR A 530 8.08 7.81 -3.22
N ALA A 531 7.48 6.64 -2.95
CA ALA A 531 7.95 5.68 -1.96
C ALA A 531 9.30 5.02 -2.34
N GLY A 532 9.69 5.05 -3.61
CA GLY A 532 10.96 4.53 -4.12
C GLY A 532 10.86 3.29 -5.01
N PHE A 533 9.65 2.73 -5.15
CA PHE A 533 9.38 1.61 -6.05
C PHE A 533 9.20 2.16 -7.46
N TYR A 534 10.21 1.99 -8.32
CA TYR A 534 10.14 2.45 -9.71
C TYR A 534 9.30 1.47 -10.56
N ASN A 535 7.98 1.44 -10.28
CA ASN A 535 6.99 0.50 -10.78
C ASN A 535 5.89 1.17 -11.66
N PRO A 536 6.21 1.95 -12.71
CA PRO A 536 5.20 2.43 -13.64
C PRO A 536 4.56 1.26 -14.40
N SER A 537 3.41 1.47 -15.05
CA SER A 537 2.61 0.38 -15.64
C SER A 537 3.27 -0.42 -16.79
N ASN A 538 4.51 -0.06 -17.17
CA ASN A 538 5.33 -0.70 -18.19
C ASN A 538 6.64 -1.32 -17.64
N ARG A 539 6.86 -1.35 -16.31
CA ARG A 539 8.04 -1.91 -15.66
C ARG A 539 7.68 -2.50 -14.30
N ASP A 540 8.10 -3.73 -14.04
CA ASP A 540 8.10 -4.28 -12.69
C ASP A 540 9.20 -3.62 -11.83
N GLY A 541 8.79 -2.94 -10.75
CA GLY A 541 9.68 -2.30 -9.79
C GLY A 541 10.07 -3.18 -8.58
N TYR A 542 9.42 -4.33 -8.38
CA TYR A 542 9.61 -5.22 -7.24
C TYR A 542 10.59 -6.36 -7.51
N ALA A 543 10.73 -6.81 -8.76
CA ALA A 543 11.64 -7.89 -9.16
C ALA A 543 13.10 -7.66 -8.74
N GLU A 544 13.59 -6.41 -8.83
CA GLU A 544 14.96 -6.06 -8.44
C GLU A 544 15.15 -6.07 -6.90
N ILE A 545 14.09 -5.74 -6.16
CA ILE A 545 14.07 -5.84 -4.70
C ILE A 545 14.08 -7.32 -4.28
N ALA A 546 13.18 -8.14 -4.86
CA ALA A 546 13.12 -9.57 -4.60
C ALA A 546 14.46 -10.28 -4.91
N SER A 547 15.10 -9.96 -6.04
CA SER A 547 16.44 -10.43 -6.38
C SER A 547 17.49 -10.04 -5.32
N THR A 548 17.39 -8.82 -4.78
CA THR A 548 18.27 -8.34 -3.71
C THR A 548 18.02 -9.05 -2.38
N LEU A 549 16.77 -9.38 -2.03
CA LEU A 549 16.46 -10.20 -0.85
C LEU A 549 17.02 -11.62 -1.02
N LYS A 550 16.78 -12.24 -2.18
CA LYS A 550 17.30 -13.57 -2.53
C LYS A 550 18.83 -13.65 -2.43
N LYS A 551 19.54 -12.62 -2.91
CA LYS A 551 21.02 -12.52 -2.85
C LYS A 551 21.56 -12.69 -1.43
N HIS A 552 20.87 -12.21 -0.41
CA HIS A 552 21.28 -12.33 1.01
C HIS A 552 20.62 -13.51 1.74
N GLY A 553 19.75 -14.26 1.07
CA GLY A 553 18.92 -15.29 1.69
C GLY A 553 17.89 -14.70 2.67
N ALA A 554 17.46 -13.46 2.44
CA ALA A 554 16.45 -12.79 3.25
C ALA A 554 15.03 -13.18 2.78
N ALA A 555 14.13 -13.40 3.73
CA ALA A 555 12.70 -13.49 3.45
C ALA A 555 12.11 -12.09 3.22
N LEU A 556 11.02 -12.05 2.45
CA LEU A 556 10.16 -10.87 2.33
C LEU A 556 9.08 -10.93 3.42
N SER A 557 8.97 -9.90 4.27
CA SER A 557 7.74 -9.66 5.04
C SER A 557 6.90 -8.61 4.31
N PHE A 558 5.69 -8.97 3.90
CA PHE A 558 4.78 -8.05 3.21
C PHE A 558 3.61 -7.62 4.10
N VAL A 559 3.46 -6.31 4.31
CA VAL A 559 2.29 -5.75 5.01
C VAL A 559 1.14 -5.59 4.03
N SER A 560 0.13 -6.45 4.16
CA SER A 560 -1.08 -6.34 3.36
C SER A 560 -1.93 -5.17 3.84
N GLY A 561 -2.24 -4.23 2.95
CA GLY A 561 -3.30 -3.24 3.15
C GLY A 561 -4.67 -3.91 3.14
N GLU A 562 -5.07 -4.52 4.25
CA GLU A 562 -6.38 -5.15 4.35
C GLU A 562 -7.49 -4.11 4.37
N VAL A 563 -8.14 -3.99 3.21
CA VAL A 563 -9.23 -3.05 2.99
C VAL A 563 -10.49 -3.56 3.67
N GLN A 564 -10.73 -3.06 4.90
CA GLN A 564 -12.07 -2.96 5.46
C GLN A 564 -12.90 -1.89 4.73
N VAL A 565 -13.14 -2.08 3.42
CA VAL A 565 -14.31 -1.52 2.73
C VAL A 565 -15.53 -2.31 3.22
N LEU A 566 -15.94 -1.99 4.45
CA LEU A 566 -17.20 -2.42 5.05
C LEU A 566 -17.95 -1.26 5.71
N ASN A 567 -17.43 -0.03 5.68
CA ASN A 567 -18.16 1.14 6.22
C ASN A 567 -18.35 2.33 5.26
N ARG A 568 -17.51 2.56 4.23
CA ARG A 568 -17.78 3.57 3.17
C ARG A 568 -17.14 3.24 1.80
N PRO A 569 -17.87 2.59 0.87
CA PRO A 569 -17.42 2.40 -0.50
C PRO A 569 -17.30 3.71 -1.31
N ASP A 570 -18.17 4.70 -1.03
CA ASP A 570 -18.35 5.87 -1.90
C ASP A 570 -17.26 6.95 -1.76
N ASP A 571 -16.61 7.06 -0.59
CA ASP A 571 -15.63 8.14 -0.29
C ASP A 571 -14.24 7.93 -0.95
N PHE A 572 -13.91 6.71 -1.42
CA PHE A 572 -12.54 6.35 -1.85
C PHE A 572 -12.39 5.95 -3.32
N SER A 573 -13.45 6.01 -4.12
CA SER A 573 -13.40 5.72 -5.57
C SER A 573 -12.35 6.56 -6.33
N GLY A 574 -12.05 7.76 -5.85
CA GLY A 574 -11.02 8.65 -6.38
C GLY A 574 -9.56 8.24 -6.11
N ALA A 575 -9.29 7.21 -5.30
CA ALA A 575 -7.93 6.77 -4.97
C ALA A 575 -7.26 5.91 -6.06
N LEU A 576 -8.04 5.36 -7.00
CA LEU A 576 -7.56 4.54 -8.13
C LEU A 576 -6.57 3.43 -7.71
N GLY A 577 -6.82 2.79 -6.57
CA GLY A 577 -5.93 1.78 -5.99
C GLY A 577 -6.41 0.34 -6.13
N GLU A 578 -5.47 -0.61 -6.14
CA GLU A 578 -5.70 -2.04 -6.36
C GLU A 578 -4.78 -2.88 -5.43
N PRO A 579 -5.10 -3.00 -4.12
CA PRO A 579 -4.24 -3.68 -3.14
C PRO A 579 -4.03 -5.16 -3.43
N GLU A 580 -5.03 -5.84 -4.00
CA GLU A 580 -4.89 -7.23 -4.44
C GLU A 580 -3.91 -7.35 -5.61
N ALA A 581 -3.91 -6.41 -6.56
CA ALA A 581 -2.99 -6.42 -7.69
C ALA A 581 -1.55 -6.14 -7.27
N VAL A 582 -1.32 -5.17 -6.37
CA VAL A 582 0.00 -4.92 -5.76
C VAL A 582 0.47 -6.16 -5.00
N ALA A 583 -0.38 -6.74 -4.15
CA ALA A 583 -0.03 -7.95 -3.42
C ALA A 583 0.38 -9.09 -4.39
N TRP A 584 -0.38 -9.37 -5.44
CA TRP A 584 -0.01 -10.38 -6.43
C TRP A 584 1.30 -10.05 -7.16
N GLN A 585 1.56 -8.79 -7.51
CA GLN A 585 2.82 -8.40 -8.15
C GLN A 585 4.02 -8.65 -7.22
N VAL A 586 3.93 -8.21 -5.97
CA VAL A 586 4.97 -8.38 -4.95
C VAL A 586 5.20 -9.87 -4.63
N LEU A 587 4.12 -10.65 -4.48
CA LEU A 587 4.19 -12.09 -4.22
C LEU A 587 4.84 -12.85 -5.39
N ASN A 588 4.44 -12.55 -6.63
CA ASN A 588 5.02 -13.18 -7.82
C ASN A 588 6.52 -12.83 -7.97
N ALA A 589 6.91 -11.56 -7.82
CA ALA A 589 8.32 -11.16 -7.85
C ALA A 589 9.19 -11.91 -6.81
N ALA A 590 8.64 -12.16 -5.62
CA ALA A 590 9.30 -12.97 -4.59
C ALA A 590 9.35 -14.46 -4.96
N TRP A 591 8.26 -15.05 -5.47
CA TRP A 591 8.23 -16.46 -5.87
C TRP A 591 9.10 -16.76 -7.10
N ASP A 592 9.14 -15.87 -8.10
CA ASP A 592 10.00 -15.98 -9.28
C ASP A 592 11.51 -15.98 -8.94
N THR A 593 11.86 -15.58 -7.72
CA THR A 593 13.22 -15.60 -7.19
C THR A 593 13.43 -16.63 -6.07
N ASP A 594 12.47 -17.52 -5.82
CA ASP A 594 12.47 -18.47 -4.68
C ASP A 594 12.71 -17.74 -3.32
N THR A 595 12.15 -16.55 -3.13
CA THR A 595 12.25 -15.77 -1.90
C THR A 595 11.12 -16.16 -0.93
N PRO A 596 11.41 -16.61 0.30
CA PRO A 596 10.36 -16.95 1.27
C PRO A 596 9.52 -15.72 1.64
N ILE A 597 8.23 -15.90 1.89
CA ILE A 597 7.30 -14.80 2.13
C ILE A 597 6.57 -14.97 3.47
N ALA A 598 6.79 -14.03 4.37
CA ALA A 598 5.94 -13.78 5.54
C ALA A 598 4.91 -12.67 5.22
N ARG A 599 3.76 -12.67 5.90
CA ARG A 599 2.72 -11.63 5.73
C ARG A 599 2.22 -11.09 7.06
N GLU A 600 1.93 -9.79 7.06
CA GLU A 600 1.34 -9.04 8.16
C GLU A 600 0.04 -8.37 7.70
N ASN A 601 -0.94 -8.23 8.60
CA ASN A 601 -2.11 -7.38 8.36
C ASN A 601 -1.84 -5.93 8.81
N SER A 602 -2.25 -4.95 8.01
CA SER A 602 -2.09 -3.52 8.33
C SER A 602 -3.00 -3.03 9.45
N LEU A 603 -4.23 -3.56 9.55
CA LEU A 603 -5.27 -3.09 10.46
C LEU A 603 -5.79 -4.24 11.34
N PRO A 604 -6.07 -4.00 12.64
CA PRO A 604 -6.63 -5.00 13.52
C PRO A 604 -8.03 -5.39 13.07
N CYS A 605 -8.27 -6.69 12.92
CA CYS A 605 -9.61 -7.27 12.74
C CYS A 605 -9.85 -8.33 13.80
N HIS A 606 -11.05 -8.35 14.37
CA HIS A 606 -11.45 -9.31 15.39
C HIS A 606 -12.72 -10.10 15.00
N ASP A 607 -13.32 -9.76 13.85
CA ASP A 607 -14.54 -10.41 13.37
C ASP A 607 -14.26 -11.51 12.32
N ARG A 608 -15.21 -12.43 12.25
CA ARG A 608 -15.17 -13.59 11.36
C ARG A 608 -15.09 -13.23 9.87
N VAL A 609 -15.61 -12.07 9.46
CA VAL A 609 -15.62 -11.65 8.04
C VAL A 609 -14.23 -11.22 7.61
N GLY A 610 -13.56 -10.38 8.40
CA GLY A 610 -12.19 -9.97 8.10
C GLY A 610 -11.18 -11.11 8.26
N PHE A 611 -11.33 -12.00 9.26
CA PHE A 611 -10.49 -13.21 9.34
C PHE A 611 -10.62 -14.12 8.11
N ASN A 612 -11.82 -14.27 7.53
CA ASN A 612 -11.98 -15.03 6.29
C ASN A 612 -11.31 -14.34 5.08
N LYS A 613 -11.43 -13.01 4.93
CA LYS A 613 -10.70 -12.25 3.89
C LYS A 613 -9.17 -12.35 4.05
N MET A 614 -8.68 -12.29 5.28
CA MET A 614 -7.28 -12.47 5.62
C MET A 614 -6.78 -13.87 5.20
N LEU A 615 -7.57 -14.92 5.43
CA LEU A 615 -7.28 -16.29 4.97
C LEU A 615 -7.22 -16.40 3.44
N GLU A 616 -8.16 -15.80 2.71
CA GLU A 616 -8.16 -15.76 1.24
C GLU A 616 -6.87 -15.12 0.68
N SER A 617 -6.27 -14.20 1.43
CA SER A 617 -4.98 -13.57 1.08
C SER A 617 -3.73 -14.39 1.48
N VAL A 618 -3.86 -15.33 2.41
CA VAL A 618 -2.74 -16.10 2.98
C VAL A 618 -2.67 -17.53 2.42
N LYS A 619 -3.82 -18.11 2.08
CA LYS A 619 -3.95 -19.51 1.65
C LYS A 619 -4.28 -19.56 0.16
N PHE A 620 -3.43 -20.26 -0.59
CA PHE A 620 -3.58 -20.43 -2.04
C PHE A 620 -3.92 -21.90 -2.39
N PRO A 621 -5.10 -22.43 -1.99
CA PRO A 621 -5.42 -23.86 -2.10
C PRO A 621 -5.47 -24.37 -3.55
N ASN A 622 -5.68 -23.47 -4.52
CA ASN A 622 -5.77 -23.78 -5.94
C ASN A 622 -4.50 -23.41 -6.73
N ASP A 623 -3.40 -23.02 -6.07
CA ASP A 623 -2.15 -22.70 -6.75
C ASP A 623 -1.47 -23.98 -7.28
N PRO A 624 -1.19 -24.09 -8.60
CA PRO A 624 -0.65 -25.30 -9.20
C PRO A 624 0.77 -25.60 -8.70
N ASP A 625 1.53 -24.57 -8.35
CA ASP A 625 2.91 -24.63 -7.87
C ASP A 625 2.99 -24.91 -6.35
N ARG A 626 1.83 -25.04 -5.68
CA ARG A 626 1.67 -25.28 -4.23
C ARG A 626 2.35 -24.22 -3.35
N ARG A 627 2.39 -22.99 -3.84
CA ARG A 627 2.97 -21.84 -3.12
C ARG A 627 2.19 -21.56 -1.84
N HIS A 628 2.93 -21.22 -0.80
CA HIS A 628 2.41 -20.95 0.54
C HIS A 628 3.34 -19.95 1.25
N LEU A 629 2.82 -19.29 2.28
CA LEU A 629 3.59 -18.37 3.10
C LEU A 629 4.41 -19.11 4.16
N SER A 630 5.58 -18.58 4.51
CA SER A 630 6.46 -19.13 5.55
C SER A 630 5.98 -18.82 6.97
N SER A 631 5.23 -17.74 7.16
CA SER A 631 4.57 -17.38 8.42
C SER A 631 3.56 -16.24 8.23
N PHE A 632 2.58 -16.15 9.11
CA PHE A 632 1.68 -15.00 9.24
C PHE A 632 1.86 -14.33 10.60
N ALA A 633 1.91 -12.99 10.64
CA ALA A 633 2.05 -12.22 11.87
C ALA A 633 0.88 -11.25 12.06
N TYR A 634 0.06 -11.50 13.08
CA TYR A 634 -1.14 -10.74 13.39
C TYR A 634 -0.83 -9.44 14.15
N SER A 635 -1.20 -8.30 13.56
CA SER A 635 -1.25 -6.98 14.18
C SER A 635 -2.62 -6.78 14.86
N ARG A 636 -2.72 -6.71 16.20
CA ARG A 636 -1.71 -6.82 17.27
C ARG A 636 -2.37 -7.42 18.52
N LEU A 637 -1.58 -7.93 19.47
CA LEU A 637 -2.04 -8.21 20.84
C LEU A 637 -2.57 -6.94 21.52
N VAL A 638 -3.89 -6.80 21.54
CA VAL A 638 -4.63 -5.76 22.25
C VAL A 638 -5.64 -6.39 23.22
N PRO A 639 -6.13 -5.68 24.26
CA PRO A 639 -7.13 -6.23 25.17
C PRO A 639 -8.39 -6.75 24.47
N ALA A 640 -8.83 -6.10 23.38
CA ALA A 640 -9.97 -6.54 22.57
C ALA A 640 -9.80 -7.94 21.96
N LEU A 641 -8.57 -8.34 21.57
CA LEU A 641 -8.28 -9.69 21.07
C LEU A 641 -8.47 -10.77 22.15
N MET A 642 -8.28 -10.39 23.42
CA MET A 642 -8.42 -11.29 24.58
C MET A 642 -9.88 -11.38 25.08
N GLU A 643 -10.82 -10.66 24.47
CA GLU A 643 -12.25 -10.80 24.77
C GLU A 643 -12.78 -12.14 24.24
N GLY A 644 -13.64 -12.81 25.03
CA GLY A 644 -13.99 -14.21 24.77
C GLY A 644 -14.63 -14.51 23.42
N HIS A 645 -15.29 -13.55 22.78
CA HIS A 645 -15.85 -13.74 21.43
C HIS A 645 -14.76 -13.61 20.34
N ASN A 646 -13.96 -12.54 20.40
CA ASN A 646 -12.83 -12.30 19.50
C ASN A 646 -11.78 -13.41 19.58
N LEU A 647 -11.50 -13.92 20.78
CA LEU A 647 -10.56 -15.01 20.99
C LEU A 647 -11.01 -16.34 20.35
N VAL A 648 -12.32 -16.61 20.31
CA VAL A 648 -12.88 -17.81 19.66
C VAL A 648 -12.78 -17.71 18.14
N GLU A 649 -13.07 -16.54 17.56
CA GLU A 649 -12.87 -16.32 16.12
C GLU A 649 -11.38 -16.32 15.74
N PHE A 650 -10.51 -15.82 16.62
CA PHE A 650 -9.05 -15.89 16.42
C PHE A 650 -8.50 -17.33 16.54
N ASP A 651 -8.99 -18.15 17.47
CA ASP A 651 -8.67 -19.59 17.54
C ASP A 651 -9.13 -20.34 16.26
N ARG A 652 -10.33 -20.04 15.75
CA ARG A 652 -10.79 -20.53 14.43
C ARG A 652 -9.84 -20.10 13.30
N PHE A 653 -9.41 -18.85 13.29
CA PHE A 653 -8.48 -18.32 12.29
C PHE A 653 -7.10 -19.02 12.35
N VAL A 654 -6.52 -19.17 13.54
CA VAL A 654 -5.26 -19.89 13.77
C VAL A 654 -5.35 -21.33 13.24
N LYS A 655 -6.40 -22.07 13.58
CA LYS A 655 -6.62 -23.45 13.12
C LYS A 655 -6.73 -23.56 11.60
N LYS A 656 -7.44 -22.63 10.94
CA LYS A 656 -7.50 -22.55 9.47
C LYS A 656 -6.13 -22.24 8.85
N LEU A 657 -5.31 -21.39 9.49
CA LEU A 657 -3.91 -21.15 9.07
C LEU A 657 -3.02 -22.38 9.25
N HIS A 658 -3.25 -23.17 10.29
CA HIS A 658 -2.58 -24.46 10.49
C HIS A 658 -3.06 -25.57 9.53
N GLY A 659 -4.15 -25.35 8.80
CA GLY A 659 -4.74 -26.34 7.89
C GLY A 659 -5.59 -27.40 8.61
N GLU A 660 -6.07 -27.10 9.81
CA GLU A 660 -6.97 -27.96 10.57
C GLU A 660 -8.44 -27.79 10.14
N ALA A 661 -9.23 -28.85 10.31
CA ALA A 661 -10.67 -28.80 10.10
C ALA A 661 -11.37 -28.12 11.29
N VAL A 662 -12.09 -27.01 11.04
CA VAL A 662 -12.85 -26.31 12.09
C VAL A 662 -14.33 -26.63 12.00
N MET A 663 -14.87 -27.28 13.03
CA MET A 663 -16.29 -27.58 13.15
C MET A 663 -17.10 -26.32 13.46
N ASP A 664 -18.02 -25.93 12.57
CA ASP A 664 -19.02 -24.91 12.88
C ASP A 664 -20.08 -25.45 13.84
N HIS A 665 -19.97 -25.09 15.12
CA HIS A 665 -21.01 -25.35 16.12
C HIS A 665 -22.14 -24.33 16.02
N GLN A 666 -22.93 -24.39 14.93
CA GLN A 666 -24.22 -23.73 14.84
C GLN A 666 -25.37 -24.76 14.86
N HIS A 667 -26.36 -24.49 15.71
CA HIS A 667 -27.63 -25.21 15.90
C HIS A 667 -27.62 -26.62 16.51
N HIS A 668 -27.42 -26.71 17.83
CA HIS A 668 -28.04 -27.75 18.69
C HIS A 668 -28.70 -27.16 19.96
N HIS A 669 -29.48 -26.08 19.78
CA HIS A 669 -30.43 -25.57 20.78
C HIS A 669 -31.83 -25.38 20.19
N GLN A 670 -32.40 -26.50 19.69
CA GLN A 670 -33.83 -26.67 19.47
C GLN A 670 -34.18 -28.16 19.48
N GLN A 671 -34.28 -28.74 20.69
CA GLN A 671 -35.06 -29.93 21.09
C GLN A 671 -34.56 -30.47 22.44
N VAL A 672 -35.11 -29.94 23.54
CA VAL A 672 -35.76 -30.69 24.63
C VAL A 672 -36.90 -29.80 25.15
#